data_AF-A0AAU3UCL5-F1
#
_entry.id   AF-A0AAU3UCL5-F1
#
_cell.length_a   1.000
_cell.length_b   1.000
_cell.length_c   1.000
_cell.angle_alpha   90.00
_cell.angle_beta   90.00
_cell.angle_gamma   90.00
#
_symmetry.space_group_name_H-M   'P 1'
#
loop_
_entity.id
_entity.type
_entity.pdbx_description
1 polymer ?
#
loop_
_entity_poly.entity_id
_entity_poly.type
_entity_poly.pdbx_seq_one_letter_code
_entity_poly.pdbx_strand_id
1 'polypeptide(L)'
;MTRALSVEAQPEELPEILVSPPWSRKRAKPTVIEVARVHRAAALEWEPGEQESWANIASVYDNADEQVWQRWIDQVVVQPGYTTIRVLADAPVELARPHLDRLGATPFVNARYRFLMADEGGPGLEPPDPHRKLLGRFGADVLGWAMETADAQPWVGAPIWAPIIGSDVTAMMVDWLDKSQGAIARSWFCRHSFAAALDLIPAAVGKAVKDRREATFVLRMLDKRGHRRTIMSAADSYGADVVAAVLKILDGDRLLWLPTRIPKAPDWLDPAALPRIRLRHSMKVLPDSAVLHLIAMLMMCEPDSDYAGVAVAAEELDVVSAGEFVWAIYRAWQSAKYPGKKNPWALRALGLLGDDATLMRLRRIAESDRAVNRALEALDTLTLVGTRNAHTHIQRIRENTQWPAVRTQATEAIAKIVAELGITVAEFTDRAVADLGLSSDGTLRLDYGPRQFVIGLDERLKVVVREADGKVRASLPKPAAADDEALASAAYSRFGSFKKLVQEAIVDESGRLEQAMVSERRWRADKQRELIIEHPLLGQLARRLVWATFGAGGQVTGTFRVDADGTLADVEDELVELAGDALVGVAHPLHLGGVLGAWGEVFADYQLLQPFSQLERVSFDAGSEGMAAGLSPFYGRTVPTGKLLGLPKLGWAKGYGSGGVNEHFTRTQPGGNKVWVAFSPGINGRNPMEIPEQTLDNIGTELDLEQMSPIVASELLRELHTLAV
;
A
#
# COMPACT_ATOMS: atom_id res chain seq x y z
N MET A 1 21.00 0.46 35.75
CA MET A 1 22.35 0.64 35.17
C MET A 1 22.69 2.11 35.23
N THR A 2 23.82 2.41 35.84
CA THR A 2 24.32 3.73 36.22
C THR A 2 24.42 4.65 34.98
N ARG A 3 23.92 5.89 35.12
CA ARG A 3 24.02 7.00 34.15
C ARG A 3 25.51 7.30 33.92
N ALA A 4 26.17 6.59 33.01
CA ALA A 4 27.55 6.89 32.64
C ALA A 4 27.63 8.33 32.12
N LEU A 5 28.71 9.02 32.47
CA LEU A 5 29.00 10.44 32.18
C LEU A 5 28.96 10.72 30.66
N SER A 6 27.75 10.88 30.12
CA SER A 6 27.54 11.37 28.77
C SER A 6 27.74 12.88 28.82
N VAL A 7 28.66 13.38 27.99
CA VAL A 7 28.96 14.81 27.90
C VAL A 7 27.81 15.48 27.14
N GLU A 8 27.16 16.46 27.76
CA GLU A 8 26.13 17.26 27.09
C GLU A 8 26.77 18.20 26.06
N ALA A 9 26.11 18.33 24.91
CA ALA A 9 26.50 19.27 23.87
C ALA A 9 26.32 20.72 24.36
N GLN A 10 27.30 21.57 24.06
CA GLN A 10 27.19 23.00 24.31
C GLN A 10 26.25 23.66 23.29
N PRO A 11 25.64 24.82 23.59
CA PRO A 11 24.73 25.51 22.67
C PRO A 11 25.32 25.78 21.29
N GLU A 12 26.61 26.10 21.17
CA GLU A 12 27.28 26.30 19.87
C GLU A 12 27.42 25.01 19.02
N GLU A 13 27.23 23.83 19.62
CA GLU A 13 27.33 22.52 18.95
C GLU A 13 25.97 21.98 18.51
N LEU A 14 24.89 22.73 18.74
CA LEU A 14 23.52 22.35 18.45
C LEU A 14 22.93 23.23 17.34
N PRO A 15 22.05 22.69 16.50
CA PRO A 15 21.33 23.51 15.55
C PRO A 15 20.47 24.54 16.28
N GLU A 16 20.40 25.76 15.76
CA GLU A 16 19.72 26.91 16.40
C GLU A 16 18.27 26.59 16.79
N ILE A 17 17.60 25.73 16.01
CA ILE A 17 16.24 25.25 16.25
C ILE A 17 16.08 24.54 17.60
N LEU A 18 17.12 23.86 18.10
CA LEU A 18 17.11 23.16 19.40
C LEU A 18 17.55 24.05 20.56
N VAL A 19 18.28 25.13 20.30
CA VAL A 19 18.78 26.06 21.33
C VAL A 19 17.81 27.21 21.57
N SER A 20 17.43 27.89 20.50
CA SER A 20 16.62 29.11 20.49
C SER A 20 15.56 29.03 19.40
N PRO A 21 14.56 28.13 19.56
CA PRO A 21 13.55 27.87 18.54
C PRO A 21 12.75 29.14 18.19
N PRO A 22 12.15 29.23 16.99
CA PRO A 22 11.50 30.46 16.51
C PRO A 22 10.37 30.98 17.41
N TRP A 23 9.71 30.11 18.17
CA TRP A 23 8.66 30.52 19.12
C TRP A 23 9.18 31.19 20.39
N SER A 24 10.50 31.16 20.65
CA SER A 24 11.13 31.92 21.72
C SER A 24 11.31 33.41 21.38
N ARG A 25 11.13 33.79 20.11
CA ARG A 25 11.33 35.15 19.59
C ARG A 25 10.00 35.87 19.38
N LYS A 26 10.06 37.20 19.35
CA LYS A 26 8.88 38.05 19.05
C LYS A 26 8.44 37.86 17.59
N ARG A 27 7.20 37.43 17.38
CA ARG A 27 6.63 37.22 16.04
C ARG A 27 6.43 38.57 15.31
N ALA A 28 6.76 38.60 14.02
CA ALA A 28 6.47 39.72 13.15
C ALA A 28 4.95 39.91 12.98
N LYS A 29 4.51 41.16 12.79
CA LYS A 29 3.10 41.45 12.50
C LYS A 29 2.75 40.98 11.08
N PRO A 30 1.57 40.35 10.86
CA PRO A 30 1.15 39.94 9.53
C PRO A 30 0.85 41.16 8.66
N THR A 31 1.10 41.05 7.36
CA THR A 31 0.60 42.01 6.37
C THR A 31 -0.93 41.84 6.27
N VAL A 32 -1.67 42.94 6.33
CA VAL A 32 -3.15 42.92 6.26
C VAL A 32 -3.58 43.78 5.08
N ILE A 33 -4.38 43.20 4.19
CA ILE A 33 -4.97 43.85 3.02
C ILE A 33 -6.46 43.55 3.04
N GLU A 34 -7.30 44.58 2.94
CA GLU A 34 -8.74 44.40 2.82
C GLU A 34 -9.11 44.16 1.36
N VAL A 35 -9.78 43.05 1.10
CA VAL A 35 -10.22 42.64 -0.24
C VAL A 35 -11.70 42.27 -0.15
N ALA A 36 -12.50 42.73 -1.12
CA ALA A 36 -13.91 42.38 -1.17
C ALA A 36 -14.08 40.87 -1.35
N ARG A 37 -14.84 40.23 -0.46
CA ARG A 37 -15.21 38.81 -0.57
C ARG A 37 -16.40 38.70 -1.52
N VAL A 38 -16.22 37.99 -2.64
CA VAL A 38 -17.32 37.65 -3.55
C VAL A 38 -17.86 36.28 -3.14
N HIS A 39 -19.10 36.25 -2.64
CA HIS A 39 -19.78 34.98 -2.33
C HIS A 39 -20.17 34.27 -3.62
N ARG A 40 -19.79 33.00 -3.76
CA ARG A 40 -20.12 32.14 -4.90
C ARG A 40 -21.16 31.11 -4.47
N ALA A 41 -22.27 31.07 -5.21
CA ALA A 41 -23.32 30.07 -5.02
C ALA A 41 -22.79 28.65 -5.23
N ALA A 42 -23.48 27.68 -4.62
CA ALA A 42 -23.15 26.27 -4.81
C ALA A 42 -23.36 25.86 -6.29
N ALA A 43 -22.42 25.12 -6.85
CA ALA A 43 -22.48 24.61 -8.22
C ALA A 43 -21.80 23.23 -8.32
N LEU A 44 -22.06 22.51 -9.41
CA LEU A 44 -21.43 21.22 -9.70
C LEU A 44 -20.27 21.37 -10.67
N GLU A 45 -19.13 20.77 -10.32
CA GLU A 45 -17.91 20.67 -11.11
C GLU A 45 -17.41 19.21 -11.08
N TRP A 46 -17.77 18.46 -12.13
CA TRP A 46 -17.47 17.03 -12.28
C TRP A 46 -16.10 16.79 -12.91
N GLU A 47 -15.45 15.70 -12.53
CA GLU A 47 -14.32 15.17 -13.29
C GLU A 47 -14.81 14.46 -14.57
N PRO A 48 -13.96 14.30 -15.60
CA PRO A 48 -14.34 13.61 -16.83
C PRO A 48 -14.91 12.20 -16.56
N GLY A 49 -16.13 11.94 -17.02
CA GLY A 49 -16.83 10.65 -16.86
C GLY A 49 -17.38 10.35 -15.47
N GLU A 50 -17.11 11.20 -14.47
CA GLU A 50 -17.52 10.94 -13.08
C GLU A 50 -19.05 10.97 -12.90
N GLN A 51 -19.72 11.97 -13.48
CA GLN A 51 -21.17 12.09 -13.38
C GLN A 51 -21.88 10.84 -13.92
N GLU A 52 -21.42 10.33 -15.06
CA GLU A 52 -21.96 9.14 -15.70
C GLU A 52 -21.67 7.89 -14.88
N SER A 53 -20.45 7.76 -14.33
CA SER A 53 -20.10 6.70 -13.38
C SER A 53 -21.03 6.70 -12.17
N TRP A 54 -21.29 7.87 -11.56
CA TRP A 54 -22.19 7.98 -10.42
C TRP A 54 -23.63 7.65 -10.81
N ALA A 55 -24.09 8.10 -11.98
CA ALA A 55 -25.42 7.80 -12.48
C ALA A 55 -25.65 6.28 -12.71
N ASN A 56 -24.58 5.56 -13.05
CA ASN A 56 -24.59 4.14 -13.40
C ASN A 56 -24.23 3.19 -12.23
N ILE A 57 -24.13 3.68 -10.99
CA ILE A 57 -23.96 2.83 -9.80
C ILE A 57 -25.04 1.74 -9.78
N ALA A 58 -24.64 0.50 -9.51
CA ALA A 58 -25.49 -0.68 -9.58
C ALA A 58 -26.79 -0.53 -8.76
N SER A 59 -27.90 -0.99 -9.35
CA SER A 59 -29.23 -0.95 -8.71
C SER A 59 -29.31 -1.99 -7.59
N VAL A 60 -30.09 -1.68 -6.55
CA VAL A 60 -30.51 -2.70 -5.56
C VAL A 60 -31.84 -3.35 -5.95
N TYR A 61 -32.51 -2.78 -6.95
CA TYR A 61 -33.79 -3.23 -7.47
C TYR A 61 -33.61 -3.66 -8.93
N ASP A 62 -33.37 -4.96 -9.14
CA ASP A 62 -33.34 -5.55 -10.48
C ASP A 62 -34.76 -6.00 -10.88
N ASN A 63 -35.10 -5.80 -12.16
CA ASN A 63 -36.31 -6.36 -12.81
C ASN A 63 -37.68 -5.84 -12.30
N ALA A 64 -37.76 -4.61 -11.77
CA ALA A 64 -39.03 -3.98 -11.41
C ALA A 64 -39.73 -3.33 -12.62
N ASP A 65 -41.01 -3.63 -12.84
CA ASP A 65 -41.84 -2.99 -13.86
C ASP A 65 -42.37 -1.61 -13.41
N GLU A 66 -43.00 -0.87 -14.34
CA GLU A 66 -43.51 0.47 -14.11
C GLU A 66 -44.57 0.54 -12.98
N GLN A 67 -45.42 -0.49 -12.83
CA GLN A 67 -46.45 -0.53 -11.80
C GLN A 67 -45.88 -0.80 -10.41
N VAL A 68 -44.78 -1.55 -10.32
CA VAL A 68 -44.01 -1.74 -9.08
C VAL A 68 -43.37 -0.41 -8.67
N TRP A 69 -42.74 0.31 -9.62
CA TRP A 69 -42.13 1.61 -9.35
C TRP A 69 -43.14 2.64 -8.87
N GLN A 70 -44.28 2.75 -9.54
CA GLN A 70 -45.33 3.70 -9.15
C GLN A 70 -45.80 3.43 -7.70
N ARG A 71 -46.03 2.17 -7.33
CA ARG A 71 -46.43 1.81 -5.96
C ARG A 71 -45.37 2.16 -4.93
N TRP A 72 -44.10 1.91 -5.22
CA TRP A 72 -43.01 2.27 -4.29
C TRP A 72 -42.88 3.78 -4.14
N ILE A 73 -43.02 4.54 -5.23
CA ILE A 73 -43.02 6.00 -5.20
C ILE A 73 -44.19 6.52 -4.38
N ASP A 74 -45.41 6.05 -4.64
CA ASP A 74 -46.61 6.44 -3.88
C ASP A 74 -46.42 6.18 -2.38
N GLN A 75 -45.79 5.05 -2.03
CA GLN A 75 -45.49 4.71 -0.64
C GLN A 75 -44.48 5.67 0.01
N VAL A 76 -43.35 5.97 -0.67
CA VAL A 76 -42.30 6.82 -0.10
C VAL A 76 -42.63 8.32 -0.12
N VAL A 77 -43.57 8.74 -0.97
CA VAL A 77 -44.07 10.13 -0.99
C VAL A 77 -45.00 10.39 0.20
N VAL A 78 -45.80 9.40 0.62
CA VAL A 78 -46.73 9.50 1.76
C VAL A 78 -45.97 9.48 3.10
N GLN A 79 -44.93 8.66 3.22
CA GLN A 79 -44.07 8.59 4.41
C GLN A 79 -42.58 8.72 4.03
N PRO A 80 -42.08 9.95 3.85
CA PRO A 80 -40.69 10.18 3.49
C PRO A 80 -39.72 9.64 4.55
N GLY A 81 -38.62 9.04 4.08
CA GLY A 81 -37.55 8.56 4.94
C GLY A 81 -36.32 8.10 4.13
N TYR A 82 -35.44 7.30 4.73
CA TYR A 82 -34.25 6.81 4.02
C TYR A 82 -34.59 5.98 2.77
N THR A 83 -35.71 5.27 2.78
CA THR A 83 -36.20 4.50 1.63
C THR A 83 -36.54 5.41 0.44
N THR A 84 -36.93 6.67 0.68
CA THR A 84 -37.17 7.66 -0.40
C THR A 84 -35.90 7.88 -1.22
N ILE A 85 -34.74 8.00 -0.57
CA ILE A 85 -33.44 8.16 -1.25
C ILE A 85 -33.15 6.95 -2.15
N ARG A 86 -33.36 5.73 -1.65
CA ARG A 86 -33.13 4.50 -2.42
C ARG A 86 -34.07 4.35 -3.61
N VAL A 87 -35.37 4.57 -3.39
CA VAL A 87 -36.39 4.41 -4.44
C VAL A 87 -36.18 5.43 -5.54
N LEU A 88 -35.97 6.71 -5.22
CA LEU A 88 -35.75 7.74 -6.23
C LEU A 88 -34.40 7.60 -6.94
N ALA A 89 -33.37 7.03 -6.29
CA ALA A 89 -32.07 6.76 -6.91
C ALA A 89 -32.13 5.71 -8.02
N ASP A 90 -33.05 4.74 -7.94
CA ASP A 90 -33.14 3.61 -8.87
C ASP A 90 -34.37 3.68 -9.80
N ALA A 91 -35.44 4.39 -9.42
CA ALA A 91 -36.66 4.50 -10.23
C ALA A 91 -36.42 5.18 -11.59
N PRO A 92 -37.23 4.89 -12.63
CA PRO A 92 -37.20 5.62 -13.90
C PRO A 92 -37.20 7.14 -13.72
N VAL A 93 -36.45 7.87 -14.55
CA VAL A 93 -36.23 9.32 -14.39
C VAL A 93 -37.55 10.07 -14.36
N GLU A 94 -38.48 9.66 -15.22
CA GLU A 94 -39.80 10.25 -15.43
C GLU A 94 -40.68 10.14 -14.19
N LEU A 95 -40.54 9.03 -13.45
CA LEU A 95 -41.31 8.79 -12.22
C LEU A 95 -40.64 9.43 -11.00
N ALA A 96 -39.31 9.46 -10.95
CA ALA A 96 -38.57 9.99 -9.80
C ALA A 96 -38.53 11.52 -9.76
N ARG A 97 -38.32 12.17 -10.92
CA ARG A 97 -38.09 13.61 -11.03
C ARG A 97 -39.18 14.49 -10.40
N PRO A 98 -40.50 14.18 -10.50
CA PRO A 98 -41.56 14.95 -9.86
C PRO A 98 -41.54 14.94 -8.32
N HIS A 99 -40.76 14.05 -7.71
CA HIS A 99 -40.77 13.81 -6.27
C HIS A 99 -39.43 14.11 -5.60
N LEU A 100 -38.49 14.76 -6.29
CA LEU A 100 -37.19 15.13 -5.74
C LEU A 100 -37.31 16.13 -4.57
N ASP A 101 -38.39 16.92 -4.53
CA ASP A 101 -38.74 17.83 -3.43
C ASP A 101 -39.02 17.08 -2.11
N ARG A 102 -39.27 15.76 -2.18
CA ARG A 102 -39.50 14.89 -1.02
C ARG A 102 -38.22 14.33 -0.42
N LEU A 103 -37.07 14.60 -1.03
CA LEU A 103 -35.78 14.26 -0.44
C LEU A 103 -35.54 15.13 0.80
N GLY A 104 -35.43 14.50 1.96
CA GLY A 104 -35.01 15.16 3.20
C GLY A 104 -33.66 14.66 3.69
N ALA A 105 -32.99 15.43 4.52
CA ALA A 105 -31.81 15.01 5.28
C ALA A 105 -32.21 14.00 6.38
N THR A 106 -32.69 12.83 5.97
CA THR A 106 -33.21 11.80 6.89
C THR A 106 -32.06 11.03 7.52
N PRO A 107 -32.01 10.88 8.86
CA PRO A 107 -30.89 10.21 9.49
C PRO A 107 -30.72 8.74 9.09
N PHE A 108 -29.53 8.34 8.65
CA PHE A 108 -29.19 6.93 8.49
C PHE A 108 -29.19 6.23 9.87
N VAL A 109 -30.09 5.25 10.07
CA VAL A 109 -30.38 4.68 11.39
C VAL A 109 -29.31 3.68 11.87
N ASN A 110 -28.33 3.25 11.05
CA ASN A 110 -27.37 2.25 11.53
C ASN A 110 -26.07 2.16 10.71
N ALA A 111 -24.98 2.77 11.20
CA ALA A 111 -23.62 2.64 10.62
C ALA A 111 -23.16 1.18 10.43
N ARG A 112 -23.76 0.22 11.16
CA ARG A 112 -23.51 -1.23 11.04
C ARG A 112 -23.87 -1.81 9.67
N TYR A 113 -24.86 -1.24 8.96
CA TYR A 113 -25.33 -1.77 7.67
C TYR A 113 -24.37 -1.51 6.50
N ARG A 114 -23.55 -0.45 6.53
CA ARG A 114 -22.52 -0.20 5.50
C ARG A 114 -21.40 -1.25 5.55
N PHE A 115 -21.07 -1.77 6.74
CA PHE A 115 -20.07 -2.82 6.92
C PHE A 115 -20.59 -4.22 6.52
N LEU A 116 -21.88 -4.50 6.72
CA LEU A 116 -22.51 -5.76 6.30
C LEU A 116 -22.58 -5.89 4.77
N MET A 117 -22.87 -4.79 4.06
CA MET A 117 -22.96 -4.80 2.59
C MET A 117 -21.59 -4.81 1.88
N ALA A 118 -20.51 -4.47 2.58
CA ALA A 118 -19.16 -4.57 2.04
C ALA A 118 -18.67 -6.02 1.93
N ASP A 119 -19.26 -6.94 2.70
CA ASP A 119 -18.93 -8.38 2.70
C ASP A 119 -19.70 -9.16 1.61
N GLU A 120 -20.83 -8.63 1.13
CA GLU A 120 -21.68 -9.27 0.11
C GLU A 120 -21.24 -8.97 -1.34
N GLY A 121 -20.46 -7.91 -1.57
CA GLY A 121 -20.03 -7.49 -2.92
C GLY A 121 -18.83 -8.26 -3.50
N GLY A 122 -18.17 -9.11 -2.71
CA GLY A 122 -16.89 -9.69 -3.11
C GLY A 122 -15.82 -8.62 -3.42
N PRO A 123 -14.59 -9.04 -3.74
CA PRO A 123 -13.54 -8.10 -4.13
C PRO A 123 -13.85 -7.51 -5.52
N GLY A 124 -14.21 -6.22 -5.56
CA GLY A 124 -14.26 -5.42 -6.80
C GLY A 124 -15.61 -4.81 -7.20
N LEU A 125 -16.71 -5.07 -6.48
CA LEU A 125 -17.98 -4.36 -6.68
C LEU A 125 -18.11 -3.22 -5.67
N GLU A 126 -18.29 -1.98 -6.15
CA GLU A 126 -18.66 -0.87 -5.25
C GLU A 126 -20.03 -1.18 -4.62
N PRO A 127 -20.17 -1.08 -3.29
CA PRO A 127 -21.47 -1.26 -2.65
C PRO A 127 -22.46 -0.20 -3.15
N PRO A 128 -23.78 -0.49 -3.20
CA PRO A 128 -24.77 0.46 -3.68
C PRO A 128 -24.70 1.79 -2.93
N ASP A 129 -24.48 2.90 -3.65
CA ASP A 129 -24.48 4.26 -3.10
C ASP A 129 -25.59 5.11 -3.74
N PRO A 130 -26.82 5.07 -3.19
CA PRO A 130 -27.95 5.79 -3.76
C PRO A 130 -27.79 7.32 -3.67
N HIS A 131 -26.91 7.85 -2.79
CA HIS A 131 -26.74 9.29 -2.67
C HIS A 131 -25.91 9.84 -3.83
N ARG A 132 -24.80 9.17 -4.15
CA ARG A 132 -23.99 9.48 -5.34
C ARG A 132 -24.82 9.31 -6.62
N LYS A 133 -25.60 8.22 -6.69
CA LYS A 133 -26.47 7.95 -7.84
C LYS A 133 -27.50 9.04 -8.09
N LEU A 134 -28.17 9.54 -7.04
CA LEU A 134 -29.09 10.68 -7.15
C LEU A 134 -28.39 11.92 -7.72
N LEU A 135 -27.22 12.29 -7.18
CA LEU A 135 -26.49 13.46 -7.66
C LEU A 135 -26.01 13.28 -9.11
N GLY A 136 -25.54 12.10 -9.47
CA GLY A 136 -25.15 11.77 -10.85
C GLY A 136 -26.31 11.87 -11.85
N ARG A 137 -27.48 11.31 -11.49
CA ARG A 137 -28.67 11.25 -12.36
C ARG A 137 -29.41 12.60 -12.48
N PHE A 138 -29.54 13.34 -11.40
CA PHE A 138 -30.39 14.54 -11.34
C PHE A 138 -29.59 15.85 -11.23
N GLY A 139 -28.28 15.79 -10.99
CA GLY A 139 -27.41 16.96 -11.03
C GLY A 139 -27.88 18.10 -10.14
N ALA A 140 -28.01 19.29 -10.72
CA ALA A 140 -28.36 20.52 -10.00
C ALA A 140 -29.75 20.46 -9.33
N ASP A 141 -30.66 19.61 -9.81
CA ASP A 141 -32.03 19.50 -9.27
C ASP A 141 -32.05 18.99 -7.82
N VAL A 142 -31.00 18.28 -7.40
CA VAL A 142 -30.86 17.74 -6.05
C VAL A 142 -29.72 18.40 -5.26
N LEU A 143 -29.16 19.50 -5.76
CA LEU A 143 -28.02 20.18 -5.13
C LEU A 143 -28.37 20.73 -3.74
N GLY A 144 -29.56 21.29 -3.56
CA GLY A 144 -30.03 21.77 -2.24
C GLY A 144 -30.08 20.65 -1.21
N TRP A 145 -30.65 19.50 -1.58
CA TRP A 145 -30.68 18.30 -0.73
C TRP A 145 -29.27 17.77 -0.41
N ALA A 146 -28.37 17.75 -1.41
CA ALA A 146 -26.99 17.30 -1.21
C ALA A 146 -26.28 18.21 -0.19
N MET A 147 -26.49 19.53 -0.26
CA MET A 147 -25.97 20.49 0.70
C MET A 147 -26.53 20.25 2.12
N GLU A 148 -27.84 20.08 2.27
CA GLU A 148 -28.46 19.81 3.58
C GLU A 148 -28.00 18.49 4.21
N THR A 149 -27.80 17.46 3.39
CA THR A 149 -27.42 16.12 3.86
C THR A 149 -26.07 16.10 4.57
N ALA A 150 -25.09 16.87 4.10
CA ALA A 150 -23.76 16.88 4.71
C ALA A 150 -23.68 17.72 5.98
N ASP A 151 -24.49 18.77 6.10
CA ASP A 151 -24.61 19.52 7.34
C ASP A 151 -25.26 18.67 8.44
N ALA A 152 -26.33 17.95 8.09
CA ALA A 152 -27.01 17.04 9.02
C ALA A 152 -26.19 15.79 9.35
N GLN A 153 -25.50 15.20 8.37
CA GLN A 153 -24.78 13.92 8.48
C GLN A 153 -23.42 13.94 7.76
N PRO A 154 -22.38 14.55 8.34
CA PRO A 154 -21.08 14.70 7.67
C PRO A 154 -20.45 13.39 7.18
N TRP A 155 -20.68 12.24 7.83
CA TRP A 155 -20.11 10.95 7.38
C TRP A 155 -20.80 10.34 6.15
N VAL A 156 -22.05 10.74 5.85
CA VAL A 156 -22.80 10.34 4.64
C VAL A 156 -22.67 11.41 3.57
N GLY A 157 -22.77 12.67 3.97
CA GLY A 157 -22.78 13.79 3.04
C GLY A 157 -21.40 14.24 2.55
N ALA A 158 -20.32 14.04 3.32
CA ALA A 158 -19.00 14.47 2.86
C ALA A 158 -18.56 13.80 1.54
N PRO A 159 -18.76 12.49 1.31
CA PRO A 159 -18.45 11.85 0.03
C PRO A 159 -19.25 12.38 -1.18
N ILE A 160 -20.48 12.88 -1.00
CA ILE A 160 -21.30 13.43 -2.09
C ILE A 160 -20.97 14.89 -2.42
N TRP A 161 -20.21 15.57 -1.56
CA TRP A 161 -19.74 16.94 -1.80
C TRP A 161 -18.50 17.01 -2.69
N ALA A 162 -17.93 15.87 -3.09
CA ALA A 162 -16.75 15.81 -3.95
C ALA A 162 -16.87 16.69 -5.22
N PRO A 163 -17.98 16.70 -5.98
CA PRO A 163 -18.16 17.56 -7.16
C PRO A 163 -18.78 18.94 -6.85
N ILE A 164 -19.04 19.30 -5.59
CA ILE A 164 -19.75 20.56 -5.28
C ILE A 164 -18.74 21.65 -4.96
N ILE A 165 -18.85 22.80 -5.63
CA ILE A 165 -18.08 24.03 -5.35
C ILE A 165 -18.97 25.14 -4.80
N GLY A 166 -18.38 26.12 -4.11
CA GLY A 166 -19.10 27.29 -3.60
C GLY A 166 -18.45 27.84 -2.33
N SER A 167 -18.74 29.10 -1.96
CA SER A 167 -18.10 29.72 -0.79
C SER A 167 -18.48 29.04 0.53
N ASP A 168 -19.72 28.58 0.66
CA ASP A 168 -20.19 27.85 1.86
C ASP A 168 -19.58 26.44 1.94
N VAL A 169 -19.34 25.81 0.79
CA VAL A 169 -18.63 24.53 0.71
C VAL A 169 -17.17 24.70 1.14
N THR A 170 -16.47 25.72 0.62
CA THR A 170 -15.10 26.02 1.04
C THR A 170 -15.02 26.24 2.56
N ALA A 171 -15.95 27.00 3.15
CA ALA A 171 -15.99 27.25 4.59
C ALA A 171 -16.18 25.96 5.41
N MET A 172 -17.08 25.07 4.97
CA MET A 172 -17.28 23.78 5.60
C MET A 172 -16.06 22.86 5.45
N MET A 173 -15.41 22.85 4.28
CA MET A 173 -14.19 22.07 4.07
C MET A 173 -13.06 22.55 4.99
N VAL A 174 -12.95 23.86 5.24
CA VAL A 174 -12.03 24.40 6.26
C VAL A 174 -12.37 23.87 7.66
N ASP A 175 -13.65 23.90 8.04
CA ASP A 175 -14.12 23.42 9.36
C ASP A 175 -13.91 21.90 9.54
N TRP A 176 -13.97 21.13 8.45
CA TRP A 176 -13.76 19.68 8.48
C TRP A 176 -12.30 19.23 8.61
N LEU A 177 -11.32 20.11 8.36
CA LEU A 177 -9.88 19.76 8.41
C LEU A 177 -9.47 19.14 9.76
N ASP A 178 -10.00 19.66 10.87
CA ASP A 178 -9.72 19.22 12.25
C ASP A 178 -10.73 18.18 12.78
N LYS A 179 -11.61 17.70 11.90
CA LYS A 179 -12.67 16.71 12.20
C LYS A 179 -12.38 15.38 11.50
N SER A 180 -13.24 14.38 11.71
CA SER A 180 -13.06 13.06 11.09
C SER A 180 -13.20 13.10 9.56
N GLN A 181 -13.75 14.18 9.00
CA GLN A 181 -13.89 14.42 7.56
C GLN A 181 -12.64 15.04 6.92
N GLY A 182 -11.56 15.30 7.68
CA GLY A 182 -10.41 16.06 7.19
C GLY A 182 -9.73 15.49 5.94
N ALA A 183 -9.73 14.15 5.77
CA ALA A 183 -9.21 13.52 4.55
C ALA A 183 -10.03 13.89 3.31
N ILE A 184 -11.36 13.95 3.44
CA ILE A 184 -12.27 14.34 2.36
C ILE A 184 -12.07 15.83 2.04
N ALA A 185 -11.97 16.68 3.06
CA ALA A 185 -11.70 18.11 2.86
C ALA A 185 -10.37 18.34 2.12
N ARG A 186 -9.30 17.64 2.51
CA ARG A 186 -8.00 17.70 1.82
C ARG A 186 -8.11 17.28 0.36
N SER A 187 -8.80 16.19 0.06
CA SER A 187 -9.03 15.73 -1.32
C SER A 187 -9.79 16.77 -2.14
N TRP A 188 -10.87 17.32 -1.57
CA TRP A 188 -11.69 18.34 -2.21
C TRP A 188 -10.88 19.61 -2.54
N PHE A 189 -10.03 20.08 -1.61
CA PHE A 189 -9.17 21.24 -1.86
C PHE A 189 -8.22 21.02 -3.03
N CYS A 190 -7.65 19.81 -3.17
CA CYS A 190 -6.73 19.51 -4.27
C CYS A 190 -7.49 19.50 -5.61
N ARG A 191 -8.65 18.86 -5.63
CA ARG A 191 -9.54 18.80 -6.79
C ARG A 191 -9.99 20.20 -7.25
N HIS A 192 -10.49 21.01 -6.31
CA HIS A 192 -11.10 22.32 -6.59
C HIS A 192 -10.19 23.49 -6.19
N SER A 193 -8.88 23.32 -6.38
CA SER A 193 -7.86 24.25 -5.88
C SER A 193 -8.05 25.70 -6.34
N PHE A 194 -8.53 25.94 -7.56
CA PHE A 194 -8.81 27.27 -8.08
C PHE A 194 -10.02 27.91 -7.39
N ALA A 195 -11.15 27.19 -7.35
CA ALA A 195 -12.36 27.66 -6.68
C ALA A 195 -12.09 27.94 -5.19
N ALA A 196 -11.42 27.02 -4.50
CA ALA A 196 -11.03 27.22 -3.11
C ALA A 196 -10.14 28.47 -2.92
N ALA A 197 -9.14 28.67 -3.78
CA ALA A 197 -8.23 29.81 -3.67
C ALA A 197 -8.94 31.16 -3.75
N LEU A 198 -10.00 31.29 -4.57
CA LEU A 198 -10.81 32.51 -4.64
C LEU A 198 -11.47 32.86 -3.30
N ASP A 199 -11.89 31.88 -2.49
CA ASP A 199 -12.44 32.15 -1.15
C ASP A 199 -11.35 32.37 -0.10
N LEU A 200 -10.27 31.60 -0.19
CA LEU A 200 -9.22 31.54 0.83
C LEU A 200 -8.31 32.76 0.77
N ILE A 201 -8.00 33.32 -0.40
CA ILE A 201 -7.08 34.45 -0.54
C ILE A 201 -7.58 35.69 0.23
N PRO A 202 -8.83 36.17 0.05
CA PRO A 202 -9.37 37.27 0.85
C PRO A 202 -9.36 36.99 2.36
N ALA A 203 -9.60 35.74 2.77
CA ALA A 203 -9.51 35.33 4.17
C ALA A 203 -8.06 35.38 4.69
N ALA A 204 -7.09 34.93 3.89
CA ALA A 204 -5.67 34.85 4.23
C ALA A 204 -4.98 36.21 4.34
N VAL A 205 -5.41 37.23 3.58
CA VAL A 205 -4.83 38.58 3.68
C VAL A 205 -5.62 39.51 4.60
N GLY A 206 -6.83 39.12 5.00
CA GLY A 206 -7.74 39.95 5.79
C GLY A 206 -7.38 40.11 7.29
N LYS A 207 -8.17 40.92 8.00
CA LYS A 207 -7.96 41.24 9.43
C LYS A 207 -8.27 40.09 10.38
N ALA A 208 -9.32 39.30 10.10
CA ALA A 208 -9.81 38.24 10.97
C ALA A 208 -8.73 37.19 11.25
N VAL A 209 -8.28 37.11 12.51
CA VAL A 209 -7.12 36.29 12.89
C VAL A 209 -7.36 34.80 12.64
N LYS A 210 -8.57 34.31 12.95
CA LYS A 210 -8.97 32.90 12.77
C LYS A 210 -8.99 32.54 11.28
N ASP A 211 -9.79 33.26 10.48
CA ASP A 211 -9.91 33.08 9.03
C ASP A 211 -8.55 33.13 8.34
N ARG A 212 -7.72 34.12 8.71
CA ARG A 212 -6.38 34.27 8.14
C ARG A 212 -5.52 33.05 8.38
N ARG A 213 -5.52 32.54 9.62
CA ARG A 213 -4.73 31.35 10.00
C ARG A 213 -5.18 30.13 9.22
N GLU A 214 -6.49 29.85 9.20
CA GLU A 214 -7.07 28.68 8.55
C GLU A 214 -6.87 28.75 7.02
N ALA A 215 -7.14 29.90 6.40
CA ALA A 215 -6.91 30.08 4.98
C ALA A 215 -5.43 30.00 4.60
N THR A 216 -4.54 30.60 5.40
CA THR A 216 -3.08 30.49 5.20
C THR A 216 -2.61 29.03 5.27
N PHE A 217 -3.14 28.26 6.21
CA PHE A 217 -2.84 26.84 6.34
C PHE A 217 -3.23 26.08 5.06
N VAL A 218 -4.45 26.28 4.56
CA VAL A 218 -4.93 25.61 3.34
C VAL A 218 -4.15 26.04 2.09
N LEU A 219 -3.83 27.33 1.93
CA LEU A 219 -3.03 27.81 0.79
C LEU A 219 -1.63 27.18 0.77
N ARG A 220 -0.96 27.09 1.92
CA ARG A 220 0.35 26.43 2.04
C ARG A 220 0.28 24.93 1.79
N MET A 221 -0.78 24.29 2.28
CA MET A 221 -1.05 22.88 2.02
C MET A 221 -1.23 22.63 0.51
N LEU A 222 -1.95 23.49 -0.19
CA LEU A 222 -2.13 23.42 -1.65
C LEU A 222 -0.82 23.67 -2.41
N ASP A 223 -0.02 24.64 -1.99
CA ASP A 223 1.30 24.93 -2.57
C ASP A 223 2.25 23.72 -2.46
N LYS A 224 2.31 23.08 -1.29
CA LYS A 224 3.07 21.83 -1.07
C LYS A 224 2.62 20.68 -1.98
N ARG A 225 1.36 20.69 -2.43
CA ARG A 225 0.79 19.70 -3.37
C ARG A 225 0.88 20.13 -4.84
N GLY A 226 1.67 21.16 -5.15
CA GLY A 226 1.95 21.59 -6.53
C GLY A 226 0.92 22.57 -7.11
N HIS A 227 -0.04 23.05 -6.33
CA HIS A 227 -1.08 23.98 -6.81
C HIS A 227 -0.65 25.44 -6.82
N ARG A 228 0.65 25.74 -6.69
CA ARG A 228 1.19 27.12 -6.65
C ARG A 228 0.68 27.97 -7.81
N ARG A 229 0.79 27.46 -9.03
CA ARG A 229 0.35 28.18 -10.25
C ARG A 229 -1.13 28.55 -10.18
N THR A 230 -1.96 27.63 -9.70
CA THR A 230 -3.40 27.85 -9.54
C THR A 230 -3.71 28.91 -8.48
N ILE A 231 -3.02 28.86 -7.33
CA ILE A 231 -3.14 29.87 -6.27
C ILE A 231 -2.75 31.25 -6.80
N MET A 232 -1.63 31.34 -7.53
CA MET A 232 -1.17 32.61 -8.09
C MET A 232 -2.13 33.16 -9.15
N SER A 233 -2.67 32.30 -10.02
CA SER A 233 -3.69 32.69 -11.00
C SER A 233 -4.97 33.21 -10.34
N ALA A 234 -5.38 32.66 -9.19
CA ALA A 234 -6.50 33.19 -8.41
C ALA A 234 -6.14 34.54 -7.75
N ALA A 235 -4.91 34.68 -7.23
CA ALA A 235 -4.41 35.91 -6.63
C ALA A 235 -4.37 37.09 -7.61
N ASP A 236 -4.04 36.83 -8.88
CA ASP A 236 -4.02 37.84 -9.94
C ASP A 236 -5.37 38.55 -10.11
N SER A 237 -6.49 37.85 -9.85
CA SER A 237 -7.85 38.43 -9.91
C SER A 237 -8.09 39.52 -8.85
N TYR A 238 -7.25 39.59 -7.80
CA TYR A 238 -7.33 40.57 -6.72
C TYR A 238 -6.27 41.68 -6.80
N GLY A 239 -5.38 41.64 -7.80
CA GLY A 239 -4.37 42.66 -8.05
C GLY A 239 -3.00 42.42 -7.42
N ALA A 240 -2.02 43.22 -7.85
CA ALA A 240 -0.59 43.01 -7.57
C ALA A 240 -0.22 43.00 -6.07
N ASP A 241 -0.89 43.80 -5.23
CA ASP A 241 -0.62 43.83 -3.79
C ASP A 241 -1.01 42.50 -3.11
N VAL A 242 -2.11 41.89 -3.56
CA VAL A 242 -2.57 40.59 -3.05
C VAL A 242 -1.66 39.47 -3.54
N VAL A 243 -1.22 39.52 -4.81
CA VAL A 243 -0.21 38.61 -5.36
C VAL A 243 1.06 38.64 -4.51
N ALA A 244 1.59 39.83 -4.18
CA ALA A 244 2.77 39.98 -3.33
C ALA A 244 2.55 39.43 -1.90
N ALA A 245 1.36 39.66 -1.32
CA ALA A 245 1.02 39.14 0.00
C ALA A 245 0.90 37.60 0.01
N VAL A 246 0.30 37.01 -1.02
CA VAL A 246 0.18 35.56 -1.19
C VAL A 246 1.56 34.93 -1.37
N LEU A 247 2.43 35.50 -2.21
CA LEU A 247 3.82 35.04 -2.33
C LEU A 247 4.54 35.03 -0.98
N LYS A 248 4.40 36.09 -0.18
CA LYS A 248 4.97 36.15 1.17
C LYS A 248 4.38 35.08 2.11
N ILE A 249 3.12 34.69 1.92
CA ILE A 249 2.50 33.61 2.68
C ILE A 249 3.11 32.26 2.32
N LEU A 250 3.30 31.98 1.02
CA LEU A 250 3.80 30.72 0.48
C LEU A 250 5.31 30.56 0.71
N ASP A 251 6.08 31.62 0.47
CA ASP A 251 7.56 31.65 0.59
C ASP A 251 8.04 31.95 2.01
N GLY A 252 7.11 32.16 2.95
CA GLY A 252 7.44 32.44 4.34
C GLY A 252 8.17 31.26 4.98
N ASP A 253 9.23 31.55 5.73
CA ASP A 253 10.04 30.55 6.46
C ASP A 253 9.15 29.53 7.19
N ARG A 254 9.29 28.25 6.81
CA ARG A 254 8.50 27.14 7.32
C ARG A 254 8.73 26.89 8.81
N LEU A 255 9.87 27.33 9.36
CA LEU A 255 10.13 27.29 10.80
C LEU A 255 9.20 28.23 11.58
N LEU A 256 8.62 29.25 10.92
CA LEU A 256 7.66 30.18 11.51
C LEU A 256 6.21 29.71 11.40
N TRP A 257 5.95 28.54 10.82
CA TRP A 257 4.61 27.96 10.68
C TRP A 257 4.22 27.28 11.99
N LEU A 258 3.92 28.11 12.99
CA LEU A 258 3.73 27.68 14.37
C LEU A 258 2.24 27.66 14.75
N PRO A 259 1.82 26.73 15.62
CA PRO A 259 0.49 26.77 16.18
C PRO A 259 0.28 28.04 17.03
N THR A 260 -0.99 28.29 17.35
CA THR A 260 -1.38 29.41 18.23
C THR A 260 -0.81 29.24 19.63
N ARG A 261 -0.74 28.00 20.12
CA ARG A 261 -0.11 27.63 21.39
C ARG A 261 0.93 26.56 21.12
N ILE A 262 2.15 26.79 21.60
CA ILE A 262 3.20 25.77 21.52
C ILE A 262 2.85 24.65 22.50
N PRO A 263 2.80 23.39 22.04
CA PRO A 263 2.51 22.27 22.92
C PRO A 263 3.58 22.13 23.99
N LYS A 264 3.16 21.74 25.19
CA LYS A 264 4.05 21.33 26.28
C LYS A 264 4.01 19.82 26.38
N ALA A 265 5.11 19.21 26.84
CA ALA A 265 5.14 17.77 27.11
C ALA A 265 3.93 17.38 27.99
N PRO A 266 3.19 16.33 27.59
CA PRO A 266 1.98 15.93 28.31
C PRO A 266 2.33 15.24 29.63
N ASP A 267 1.41 15.28 30.60
CA ASP A 267 1.65 14.76 31.96
C ASP A 267 1.99 13.26 32.02
N TRP A 268 1.63 12.49 30.98
CA TRP A 268 1.98 11.07 30.89
C TRP A 268 3.42 10.80 30.42
N LEU A 269 4.13 11.83 29.95
CA LEU A 269 5.48 11.74 29.43
C LEU A 269 6.43 12.45 30.37
N ASP A 270 7.33 11.71 31.00
CA ASP A 270 8.46 12.26 31.75
C ASP A 270 9.69 12.36 30.83
N PRO A 271 10.10 13.57 30.40
CA PRO A 271 11.26 13.74 29.53
C PRO A 271 12.58 13.27 30.16
N ALA A 272 12.69 13.31 31.49
CA ALA A 272 13.90 12.90 32.19
C ALA A 272 14.10 11.37 32.21
N ALA A 273 13.01 10.62 31.98
CA ALA A 273 13.03 9.16 31.90
C ALA A 273 13.32 8.63 30.48
N LEU A 274 13.39 9.50 29.47
CA LEU A 274 13.63 9.10 28.09
C LEU A 274 15.10 8.78 27.81
N PRO A 275 15.39 7.88 26.83
CA PRO A 275 16.74 7.64 26.35
C PRO A 275 17.42 8.93 25.88
N ARG A 276 18.72 9.08 26.15
CA ARG A 276 19.50 10.23 25.68
C ARG A 276 19.68 10.14 24.16
N ILE A 277 19.46 11.26 23.46
CA ILE A 277 19.73 11.38 22.03
C ILE A 277 21.16 11.87 21.83
N ARG A 278 21.93 11.21 20.97
CA ARG A 278 23.28 11.61 20.58
C ARG A 278 23.27 12.47 19.33
N LEU A 279 24.28 13.32 19.17
CA LEU A 279 24.54 13.99 17.90
C LEU A 279 25.14 13.01 16.89
N ARG A 280 24.86 13.21 15.60
CA ARG A 280 25.31 12.32 14.51
C ARG A 280 26.83 12.23 14.42
N HIS A 281 27.51 13.35 14.64
CA HIS A 281 28.96 13.50 14.44
C HIS A 281 29.76 13.56 15.75
N SER A 282 29.12 13.27 16.89
CA SER A 282 29.84 13.23 18.17
C SER A 282 29.20 12.26 19.16
N MET A 283 29.95 11.89 20.20
CA MET A 283 29.41 11.09 21.31
C MET A 283 28.65 11.95 22.34
N LYS A 284 28.47 13.25 22.07
CA LYS A 284 27.74 14.16 22.96
C LYS A 284 26.24 13.97 22.83
N VAL A 285 25.52 14.28 23.91
CA VAL A 285 24.07 14.11 23.99
C VAL A 285 23.35 15.46 24.05
N LEU A 286 22.08 15.47 23.62
CA LEU A 286 21.23 16.65 23.77
C LEU A 286 21.03 17.01 25.25
N PRO A 287 21.16 18.29 25.63
CA PRO A 287 20.77 18.77 26.96
C PRO A 287 19.24 18.73 27.13
N ASP A 288 18.77 18.74 28.37
CA ASP A 288 17.34 18.60 28.71
C ASP A 288 16.45 19.66 28.03
N SER A 289 16.95 20.90 27.90
CA SER A 289 16.23 21.99 27.22
C SER A 289 16.00 21.70 25.74
N ALA A 290 17.00 21.15 25.04
CA ALA A 290 16.89 20.76 23.63
C ALA A 290 15.92 19.58 23.45
N VAL A 291 15.90 18.63 24.39
CA VAL A 291 14.94 17.52 24.39
C VAL A 291 13.50 18.03 24.49
N LEU A 292 13.25 19.01 25.38
CA LEU A 292 11.91 19.63 25.51
C LEU A 292 11.49 20.37 24.22
N HIS A 293 12.42 21.06 23.57
CA HIS A 293 12.14 21.69 22.28
C HIS A 293 11.81 20.65 21.20
N LEU A 294 12.57 19.56 21.12
CA LEU A 294 12.30 18.48 20.17
C LEU A 294 10.93 17.81 20.41
N ILE A 295 10.57 17.54 21.66
CA ILE A 295 9.23 17.02 22.01
C ILE A 295 8.14 17.99 21.54
N ALA A 296 8.31 19.29 21.79
CA ALA A 296 7.34 20.28 21.30
C ALA A 296 7.23 20.25 19.76
N MET A 297 8.34 20.12 19.02
CA MET A 297 8.32 20.00 17.55
C MET A 297 7.58 18.74 17.08
N LEU A 298 7.84 17.59 17.70
CA LEU A 298 7.16 16.34 17.37
C LEU A 298 5.65 16.45 17.63
N MET A 299 5.24 17.11 18.72
CA MET A 299 3.82 17.37 19.03
C MET A 299 3.15 18.36 18.07
N MET A 300 3.92 19.09 17.26
CA MET A 300 3.39 19.97 16.20
C MET A 300 3.20 19.24 14.86
N CYS A 301 3.62 17.97 14.76
CA CYS A 301 3.55 17.21 13.52
C CYS A 301 2.24 16.43 13.39
N GLU A 302 1.64 16.52 12.21
CA GLU A 302 0.42 15.83 11.81
C GLU A 302 0.58 15.26 10.41
N PRO A 303 -0.23 14.26 10.00
CA PRO A 303 -0.29 13.83 8.61
C PRO A 303 -0.42 15.03 7.67
N ASP A 304 0.48 15.14 6.68
CA ASP A 304 0.62 16.23 5.70
C ASP A 304 1.18 17.58 6.20
N SER A 305 1.24 17.82 7.52
CA SER A 305 1.64 19.11 8.10
C SER A 305 2.76 18.98 9.14
N ASP A 306 3.78 18.15 8.85
CA ASP A 306 4.97 18.05 9.70
C ASP A 306 5.66 19.41 9.87
N TYR A 307 6.01 19.74 11.11
CA TYR A 307 6.75 20.95 11.41
C TYR A 307 8.18 20.84 10.89
N ALA A 308 8.59 21.81 10.06
CA ALA A 308 9.88 21.79 9.37
C ALA A 308 11.10 21.71 10.30
N GLY A 309 10.97 22.19 11.54
CA GLY A 309 12.05 22.12 12.53
C GLY A 309 12.45 20.70 12.92
N VAL A 310 11.56 19.70 12.77
CA VAL A 310 11.92 18.30 13.04
C VAL A 310 12.95 17.80 12.03
N ALA A 311 12.78 18.11 10.74
CA ALA A 311 13.74 17.70 9.71
C ALA A 311 15.12 18.32 9.94
N VAL A 312 15.16 19.64 10.24
CA VAL A 312 16.40 20.35 10.58
C VAL A 312 17.07 19.75 11.81
N ALA A 313 16.30 19.40 12.85
CA ALA A 313 16.86 18.73 14.01
C ALA A 313 17.41 17.33 13.64
N ALA A 314 16.64 16.52 12.92
CA ALA A 314 16.96 15.14 12.58
C ALA A 314 18.27 14.97 11.79
N GLU A 315 18.65 15.95 10.97
CA GLU A 315 19.93 15.98 10.26
C GLU A 315 21.13 15.88 11.22
N GLU A 316 21.04 16.47 12.41
CA GLU A 316 22.12 16.51 13.40
C GLU A 316 22.06 15.38 14.43
N LEU A 317 21.01 14.55 14.43
CA LEU A 317 20.82 13.49 15.43
C LEU A 317 21.33 12.13 14.93
N ASP A 318 21.92 11.36 15.84
CA ASP A 318 22.23 9.95 15.62
C ASP A 318 20.94 9.13 15.49
N VAL A 319 20.76 8.48 14.34
CA VAL A 319 19.51 7.84 13.92
C VAL A 319 19.07 6.74 14.89
N VAL A 320 20.02 5.97 15.42
CA VAL A 320 19.75 4.86 16.35
C VAL A 320 19.24 5.39 17.69
N SER A 321 19.95 6.35 18.29
CA SER A 321 19.51 6.94 19.57
C SER A 321 18.21 7.73 19.44
N ALA A 322 17.99 8.40 18.30
CA ALA A 322 16.73 9.08 18.01
C ALA A 322 15.56 8.08 17.86
N GLY A 323 15.79 6.94 17.19
CA GLY A 323 14.82 5.85 17.07
C GLY A 323 14.40 5.26 18.42
N GLU A 324 15.37 4.96 19.29
CA GLU A 324 15.09 4.47 20.65
C GLU A 324 14.36 5.52 21.51
N PHE A 325 14.67 6.81 21.32
CA PHE A 325 13.97 7.90 21.99
C PHE A 325 12.48 7.97 21.59
N VAL A 326 12.16 7.99 20.29
CA VAL A 326 10.75 8.03 19.85
C VAL A 326 10.01 6.72 20.15
N TRP A 327 10.72 5.59 20.16
CA TRP A 327 10.15 4.33 20.64
C TRP A 327 9.78 4.39 22.13
N ALA A 328 10.64 4.99 22.97
CA ALA A 328 10.33 5.19 24.38
C ALA A 328 9.13 6.13 24.59
N ILE A 329 8.97 7.16 23.77
CA ILE A 329 7.77 8.02 23.76
C ILE A 329 6.52 7.19 23.46
N TYR A 330 6.54 6.37 22.40
CA TYR A 330 5.43 5.48 22.06
C TYR A 330 5.11 4.52 23.21
N ARG A 331 6.13 3.96 23.86
CA ARG A 331 5.95 3.06 25.02
C ARG A 331 5.37 3.77 26.23
N ALA A 332 5.78 5.00 26.53
CA ALA A 332 5.17 5.81 27.58
C ALA A 332 3.69 6.10 27.28
N TRP A 333 3.37 6.45 26.03
CA TRP A 333 2.00 6.65 25.56
C TRP A 333 1.15 5.38 25.70
N GLN A 334 1.72 4.23 25.32
CA GLN A 334 1.10 2.91 25.49
C GLN A 334 0.86 2.56 26.96
N SER A 335 1.84 2.78 27.84
CA SER A 335 1.72 2.52 29.29
C SER A 335 0.66 3.41 29.94
N ALA A 336 0.49 4.63 29.45
CA ALA A 336 -0.59 5.53 29.86
C ALA A 336 -1.96 5.17 29.27
N LYS A 337 -2.07 4.05 28.54
CA LYS A 337 -3.27 3.57 27.86
C LYS A 337 -3.77 4.51 26.74
N TYR A 338 -2.83 5.05 25.98
CA TYR A 338 -3.09 5.83 24.77
C TYR A 338 -3.95 7.10 25.02
N PRO A 339 -3.57 7.99 25.96
CA PRO A 339 -4.32 9.22 26.21
C PRO A 339 -4.31 10.13 24.96
N GLY A 340 -5.48 10.69 24.63
CA GLY A 340 -5.70 11.56 23.46
C GLY A 340 -6.77 11.01 22.52
N LYS A 341 -7.76 11.83 22.14
CA LYS A 341 -8.87 11.40 21.26
C LYS A 341 -8.63 11.70 19.77
N LYS A 342 -7.59 12.45 19.43
CA LYS A 342 -7.29 12.90 18.06
C LYS A 342 -5.77 12.94 17.87
N ASN A 343 -5.26 12.09 16.97
CA ASN A 343 -3.91 12.11 16.41
C ASN A 343 -2.76 11.98 17.42
N PRO A 344 -2.40 10.76 17.84
CA PRO A 344 -1.25 10.55 18.68
C PRO A 344 0.03 10.75 17.88
N TRP A 345 0.54 11.98 17.89
CA TRP A 345 1.86 12.40 17.39
C TRP A 345 3.00 11.43 17.75
N ALA A 346 2.85 10.63 18.80
CA ALA A 346 3.76 9.56 19.17
C ALA A 346 3.96 8.51 18.05
N LEU A 347 2.91 8.12 17.32
CA LEU A 347 3.05 7.25 16.14
C LEU A 347 3.76 7.99 15.01
N ARG A 348 3.36 9.24 14.71
CA ARG A 348 4.02 10.04 13.67
C ARG A 348 5.51 10.24 13.95
N ALA A 349 5.90 10.44 15.21
CA ALA A 349 7.29 10.58 15.64
C ALA A 349 8.15 9.35 15.29
N LEU A 350 7.57 8.14 15.31
CA LEU A 350 8.26 6.92 14.87
C LEU A 350 8.65 6.99 13.39
N GLY A 351 7.82 7.59 12.54
CA GLY A 351 8.14 7.79 11.12
C GLY A 351 9.08 8.97 10.85
N LEU A 352 9.12 9.96 11.75
CA LEU A 352 9.94 11.16 11.56
C LEU A 352 11.40 10.97 11.99
N LEU A 353 11.65 10.24 13.09
CA LEU A 353 12.98 10.06 13.67
C LEU A 353 13.41 8.59 13.79
N GLY A 354 12.54 7.65 13.43
CA GLY A 354 12.82 6.22 13.53
C GLY A 354 13.81 5.73 12.48
N ASP A 355 14.60 4.74 12.89
CA ASP A 355 15.44 3.92 12.02
C ASP A 355 14.68 2.69 11.48
N ASP A 356 15.35 1.83 10.72
CA ASP A 356 14.75 0.60 10.18
C ASP A 356 14.23 -0.34 11.28
N ALA A 357 14.89 -0.40 12.44
CA ALA A 357 14.41 -1.17 13.58
C ALA A 357 13.09 -0.60 14.12
N THR A 358 12.96 0.71 14.14
CA THR A 358 11.73 1.42 14.51
C THR A 358 10.61 1.18 13.49
N LEU A 359 10.90 1.22 12.18
CA LEU A 359 9.92 0.91 11.14
C LEU A 359 9.44 -0.54 11.20
N MET A 360 10.32 -1.49 11.54
CA MET A 360 9.92 -2.88 11.78
C MET A 360 8.97 -3.00 12.99
N ARG A 361 9.21 -2.25 14.06
CA ARG A 361 8.31 -2.22 15.23
C ARG A 361 6.96 -1.58 14.87
N LEU A 362 6.98 -0.51 14.07
CA LEU A 362 5.79 0.18 13.55
C LEU A 362 4.94 -0.75 12.66
N ARG A 363 5.58 -1.52 11.78
CA ARG A 363 4.92 -2.57 10.98
C ARG A 363 4.11 -3.53 11.86
N ARG A 364 4.68 -4.02 12.97
CA ARG A 364 3.98 -4.96 13.86
C ARG A 364 2.73 -4.34 14.49
N ILE A 365 2.76 -3.04 14.77
CA ILE A 365 1.58 -2.29 15.23
C ILE A 365 0.51 -2.31 14.13
N ALA A 366 0.88 -1.97 12.89
CA ALA A 366 -0.04 -2.00 11.75
C ALA A 366 -0.64 -3.40 11.47
N GLU A 367 0.13 -4.48 11.67
CA GLU A 367 -0.33 -5.84 11.41
C GLU A 367 -1.30 -6.39 12.47
N SER A 368 -1.08 -6.04 13.75
CA SER A 368 -1.61 -6.84 14.87
C SER A 368 -2.18 -6.05 16.04
N ASP A 369 -2.13 -4.72 16.03
CA ASP A 369 -2.67 -3.93 17.13
C ASP A 369 -4.18 -4.22 17.32
N ARG A 370 -4.62 -4.33 18.59
CA ARG A 370 -6.01 -4.64 18.97
C ARG A 370 -7.01 -3.54 18.59
N ALA A 371 -6.57 -2.30 18.40
CA ALA A 371 -7.41 -1.21 17.95
C ALA A 371 -7.10 -0.90 16.48
N VAL A 372 -8.07 -1.19 15.61
CA VAL A 372 -7.94 -1.01 14.16
C VAL A 372 -7.47 0.41 13.79
N ASN A 373 -8.00 1.46 14.44
CA ASN A 373 -7.57 2.83 14.15
C ASN A 373 -6.07 3.08 14.38
N ARG A 374 -5.46 2.48 15.42
CA ARG A 374 -4.00 2.58 15.61
C ARG A 374 -3.23 1.81 14.55
N ALA A 375 -3.77 0.68 14.12
CA ALA A 375 -3.18 -0.09 13.03
C ALA A 375 -3.20 0.70 11.70
N LEU A 376 -4.30 1.39 11.41
CA LEU A 376 -4.42 2.31 10.26
C LEU A 376 -3.45 3.50 10.39
N GLU A 377 -3.38 4.16 11.55
CA GLU A 377 -2.44 5.27 11.81
C GLU A 377 -0.96 4.83 11.67
N ALA A 378 -0.62 3.61 12.08
CA ALA A 378 0.71 3.05 11.92
C ALA A 378 1.06 2.80 10.44
N LEU A 379 0.09 2.30 9.67
CA LEU A 379 0.23 2.13 8.22
C LEU A 379 0.37 3.48 7.50
N ASP A 380 -0.43 4.49 7.89
CA ASP A 380 -0.30 5.86 7.36
C ASP A 380 1.08 6.45 7.66
N THR A 381 1.58 6.21 8.89
CA THR A 381 2.93 6.66 9.25
C THR A 381 3.99 6.02 8.35
N LEU A 382 3.90 4.71 8.04
CA LEU A 382 4.82 4.05 7.10
C LEU A 382 4.69 4.63 5.68
N THR A 383 3.47 4.89 5.23
CA THR A 383 3.21 5.49 3.91
C THR A 383 3.87 6.86 3.79
N LEU A 384 3.79 7.68 4.84
CA LEU A 384 4.43 9.00 4.90
C LEU A 384 5.96 8.97 4.97
N VAL A 385 6.57 7.84 5.36
CA VAL A 385 8.04 7.69 5.35
C VAL A 385 8.56 7.58 3.91
N GLY A 386 7.83 6.90 3.02
CA GLY A 386 8.10 6.90 1.57
C GLY A 386 9.43 6.28 1.14
N THR A 387 10.17 5.61 2.04
CA THR A 387 11.43 4.92 1.69
C THR A 387 11.16 3.54 1.12
N ARG A 388 12.14 2.97 0.39
CA ARG A 388 12.05 1.59 -0.12
C ARG A 388 11.77 0.57 0.99
N ASN A 389 12.39 0.73 2.16
CA ASN A 389 12.13 -0.13 3.32
C ASN A 389 10.70 0.04 3.86
N ALA A 390 10.15 1.26 3.85
CA ALA A 390 8.75 1.48 4.21
C ALA A 390 7.79 0.79 3.22
N HIS A 391 8.09 0.82 1.92
CA HIS A 391 7.32 0.09 0.90
C HIS A 391 7.31 -1.43 1.15
N THR A 392 8.47 -2.01 1.50
CA THR A 392 8.57 -3.40 1.95
C THR A 392 7.66 -3.70 3.14
N HIS A 393 7.60 -2.80 4.12
CA HIS A 393 6.71 -2.97 5.26
C HIS A 393 5.23 -2.85 4.91
N ILE A 394 4.84 -1.92 4.03
CA ILE A 394 3.45 -1.75 3.57
C ILE A 394 2.97 -3.02 2.83
N GLN A 395 3.80 -3.56 1.94
CA GLN A 395 3.53 -4.83 1.27
C GLN A 395 3.28 -5.96 2.27
N ARG A 396 4.17 -6.11 3.26
CA ARG A 396 4.03 -7.15 4.27
C ARG A 396 2.82 -6.95 5.18
N ILE A 397 2.43 -5.71 5.47
CA ILE A 397 1.20 -5.40 6.20
C ILE A 397 -0.01 -5.89 5.40
N ARG A 398 -0.06 -5.58 4.09
CA ARG A 398 -1.13 -6.05 3.20
C ARG A 398 -1.26 -7.56 3.22
N GLU A 399 -0.15 -8.30 3.29
CA GLU A 399 -0.16 -9.77 3.31
C GLU A 399 -0.59 -10.32 4.68
N ASN A 400 -0.01 -9.81 5.77
CA ASN A 400 -0.06 -10.43 7.09
C ASN A 400 -1.14 -9.89 8.04
N THR A 401 -1.69 -8.70 7.77
CA THR A 401 -2.67 -8.09 8.69
C THR A 401 -3.93 -8.96 8.84
N GLN A 402 -4.42 -9.11 10.07
CA GLN A 402 -5.70 -9.79 10.31
C GLN A 402 -6.92 -8.90 10.02
N TRP A 403 -6.71 -7.60 9.83
CA TRP A 403 -7.78 -6.61 9.72
C TRP A 403 -8.10 -6.29 8.25
N PRO A 404 -9.32 -6.56 7.76
CA PRO A 404 -9.70 -6.23 6.38
C PRO A 404 -9.52 -4.74 6.05
N ALA A 405 -9.90 -3.83 6.95
CA ALA A 405 -9.74 -2.39 6.74
C ALA A 405 -8.27 -1.96 6.52
N VAL A 406 -7.33 -2.55 7.27
CA VAL A 406 -5.90 -2.28 7.11
C VAL A 406 -5.39 -2.84 5.79
N ARG A 407 -5.87 -4.02 5.37
CA ARG A 407 -5.53 -4.63 4.09
C ARG A 407 -5.99 -3.76 2.91
N THR A 408 -7.22 -3.23 2.98
CA THR A 408 -7.76 -2.31 1.98
C THR A 408 -6.92 -1.03 1.90
N GLN A 409 -6.66 -0.37 3.02
CA GLN A 409 -5.85 0.85 3.04
C GLN A 409 -4.41 0.61 2.55
N ALA A 410 -3.80 -0.54 2.87
CA ALA A 410 -2.48 -0.88 2.37
C ALA A 410 -2.49 -1.11 0.84
N THR A 411 -3.56 -1.70 0.32
CA THR A 411 -3.75 -1.87 -1.13
C THR A 411 -3.90 -0.53 -1.84
N GLU A 412 -4.71 0.39 -1.29
CA GLU A 412 -4.86 1.75 -1.81
C GLU A 412 -3.56 2.56 -1.73
N ALA A 413 -2.82 2.44 -0.62
CA ALA A 413 -1.52 3.11 -0.45
C ALA A 413 -0.52 2.63 -1.51
N ILE A 414 -0.46 1.31 -1.75
CA ILE A 414 0.39 0.75 -2.81
C ILE A 414 -0.04 1.26 -4.18
N ALA A 415 -1.34 1.28 -4.49
CA ALA A 415 -1.82 1.80 -5.77
C ALA A 415 -1.42 3.26 -6.00
N LYS A 416 -1.51 4.11 -4.96
CA LYS A 416 -1.06 5.51 -5.01
C LYS A 416 0.45 5.62 -5.23
N ILE A 417 1.26 4.90 -4.44
CA ILE A 417 2.72 4.90 -4.59
C ILE A 417 3.15 4.43 -5.98
N VAL A 418 2.50 3.37 -6.50
CA VAL A 418 2.75 2.82 -7.82
C VAL A 418 2.46 3.85 -8.92
N ALA A 419 1.33 4.57 -8.81
CA ALA A 419 0.97 5.64 -9.73
C ALA A 419 1.94 6.83 -9.65
N GLU A 420 2.34 7.25 -8.45
CA GLU A 420 3.29 8.35 -8.22
C GLU A 420 4.68 8.04 -8.78
N LEU A 421 5.15 6.79 -8.63
CA LEU A 421 6.46 6.36 -9.11
C LEU A 421 6.47 5.95 -10.59
N GLY A 422 5.31 5.85 -11.24
CA GLY A 422 5.19 5.38 -12.62
C GLY A 422 5.66 3.92 -12.80
N ILE A 423 5.55 3.10 -11.77
CA ILE A 423 5.94 1.68 -11.80
C ILE A 423 4.71 0.78 -11.87
N THR A 424 4.91 -0.53 -11.99
CA THR A 424 3.81 -1.50 -11.86
C THR A 424 3.70 -2.00 -10.41
N VAL A 425 2.52 -2.48 -10.00
CA VAL A 425 2.34 -3.14 -8.68
C VAL A 425 3.31 -4.30 -8.49
N ALA A 426 3.59 -5.01 -9.58
CA ALA A 426 4.50 -6.13 -9.53
C ALA A 426 5.97 -5.68 -9.42
N GLU A 427 6.38 -4.58 -10.07
CA GLU A 427 7.69 -3.97 -9.81
C GLU A 427 7.81 -3.43 -8.38
N PHE A 428 6.74 -2.83 -7.84
CA PHE A 428 6.69 -2.46 -6.42
C PHE A 428 6.92 -3.67 -5.50
N THR A 429 6.33 -4.81 -5.85
CA THR A 429 6.51 -6.06 -5.09
C THR A 429 7.95 -6.61 -5.24
N ASP A 430 8.55 -6.53 -6.42
CA ASP A 430 9.95 -6.90 -6.63
C ASP A 430 10.90 -6.04 -5.78
N ARG A 431 10.62 -4.74 -5.66
CA ARG A 431 11.38 -3.82 -4.80
C ARG A 431 11.19 -4.08 -3.31
N ALA A 432 10.11 -4.75 -2.92
CA ALA A 432 9.70 -5.01 -1.55
C ALA A 432 10.32 -6.28 -0.93
N VAL A 433 11.12 -7.04 -1.69
CA VAL A 433 11.80 -8.21 -1.14
C VAL A 433 12.91 -7.76 -0.18
N ALA A 434 12.98 -8.39 1.00
CA ALA A 434 13.96 -8.03 2.03
C ALA A 434 15.26 -8.82 1.83
N ASP A 435 16.39 -8.19 2.12
CA ASP A 435 17.71 -8.82 2.15
C ASP A 435 17.88 -9.81 3.33
N LEU A 436 17.03 -9.72 4.35
CA LEU A 436 17.11 -10.47 5.60
C LEU A 436 18.44 -10.30 6.35
N GLY A 437 19.13 -9.17 6.11
CA GLY A 437 20.46 -8.88 6.64
C GLY A 437 21.59 -9.67 6.00
N LEU A 438 21.37 -10.27 4.81
CA LEU A 438 22.42 -10.79 3.95
C LEU A 438 23.20 -9.64 3.31
N SER A 439 24.51 -9.78 3.19
CA SER A 439 25.35 -8.92 2.34
C SER A 439 25.16 -9.23 0.86
N SER A 440 25.72 -8.40 -0.02
CA SER A 440 25.63 -8.54 -1.48
C SER A 440 26.13 -9.88 -2.02
N ASP A 441 27.01 -10.58 -1.30
CA ASP A 441 27.48 -11.92 -1.62
C ASP A 441 26.50 -13.04 -1.19
N GLY A 442 25.34 -12.69 -0.62
CA GLY A 442 24.35 -13.63 -0.13
C GLY A 442 24.70 -14.27 1.22
N THR A 443 25.63 -13.68 1.99
CA THR A 443 26.06 -14.20 3.29
C THR A 443 25.65 -13.33 4.48
N LEU A 444 25.58 -13.92 5.68
CA LEU A 444 25.38 -13.22 6.94
C LEU A 444 26.55 -13.54 7.86
N ARG A 445 27.21 -12.51 8.43
CA ARG A 445 28.28 -12.69 9.41
C ARG A 445 27.74 -12.59 10.84
N LEU A 446 28.10 -13.55 11.69
CA LEU A 446 27.75 -13.57 13.11
C LEU A 446 29.02 -13.67 13.96
N ASP A 447 29.06 -12.89 15.03
CA ASP A 447 30.23 -12.73 15.89
C ASP A 447 29.98 -13.27 17.29
N TYR A 448 30.87 -14.13 17.78
CA TYR A 448 30.90 -14.62 19.15
C TYR A 448 32.04 -13.99 19.97
N GLY A 449 32.84 -13.09 19.38
CA GLY A 449 34.07 -12.53 19.94
C GLY A 449 35.31 -13.23 19.36
N PRO A 450 35.86 -14.27 20.03
CA PRO A 450 37.08 -14.94 19.57
C PRO A 450 36.88 -15.81 18.32
N ARG A 451 35.64 -16.06 17.90
CA ARG A 451 35.31 -16.78 16.67
C ARG A 451 34.13 -16.13 15.96
N GLN A 452 34.17 -16.17 14.64
CA GLN A 452 33.15 -15.62 13.75
C GLN A 452 32.66 -16.70 12.78
N PHE A 453 31.41 -16.55 12.34
CA PHE A 453 30.74 -17.50 11.46
C PHE A 453 30.18 -16.79 10.24
N VAL A 454 30.30 -17.42 9.07
CA VAL A 454 29.68 -16.97 7.83
C VAL A 454 28.53 -17.91 7.50
N ILE A 455 27.32 -17.36 7.43
CA ILE A 455 26.10 -18.09 7.15
C ILE A 455 25.72 -17.82 5.70
N GLY A 456 25.37 -18.86 4.95
CA GLY A 456 24.94 -18.76 3.57
C GLY A 456 23.94 -19.84 3.21
N LEU A 457 23.63 -19.94 1.92
CA LEU A 457 22.79 -21.01 1.36
C LEU A 457 23.67 -21.98 0.55
N ASP A 458 23.40 -23.28 0.68
CA ASP A 458 24.02 -24.32 -0.15
C ASP A 458 23.31 -24.46 -1.52
N GLU A 459 23.75 -25.42 -2.34
CA GLU A 459 23.20 -25.69 -3.67
C GLU A 459 21.71 -26.03 -3.61
N ARG A 460 21.24 -26.57 -2.47
CA ARG A 460 19.85 -26.95 -2.17
C ARG A 460 19.04 -25.83 -1.49
N LEU A 461 19.57 -24.60 -1.46
CA LEU A 461 18.98 -23.44 -0.79
C LEU A 461 18.74 -23.69 0.72
N LYS A 462 19.57 -24.52 1.35
CA LYS A 462 19.55 -24.76 2.80
C LYS A 462 20.60 -23.91 3.49
N VAL A 463 20.24 -23.45 4.68
CA VAL A 463 21.13 -22.63 5.52
C VAL A 463 22.31 -23.45 6.01
N VAL A 464 23.51 -22.98 5.70
CA VAL A 464 24.77 -23.56 6.15
C VAL A 464 25.61 -22.52 6.88
N VAL A 465 26.43 -22.98 7.82
CA VAL A 465 27.33 -22.18 8.65
C VAL A 465 28.75 -22.61 8.34
N ARG A 466 29.60 -21.65 7.95
CA ARG A 466 31.03 -21.83 7.67
C ARG A 466 31.86 -21.18 8.78
N GLU A 467 32.80 -21.95 9.32
CA GLU A 467 33.79 -21.49 10.29
C GLU A 467 35.06 -20.99 9.59
N ALA A 468 35.92 -20.27 10.32
CA ALA A 468 37.18 -19.75 9.78
C ALA A 468 38.16 -20.85 9.33
N ASP A 469 38.04 -22.06 9.87
CA ASP A 469 38.81 -23.25 9.46
C ASP A 469 38.24 -23.96 8.21
N GLY A 470 37.18 -23.40 7.61
CA GLY A 470 36.49 -23.97 6.44
C GLY A 470 35.44 -25.03 6.78
N LYS A 471 35.27 -25.39 8.05
CA LYS A 471 34.28 -26.40 8.46
C LYS A 471 32.85 -25.91 8.22
N VAL A 472 32.03 -26.77 7.60
CA VAL A 472 30.63 -26.50 7.28
C VAL A 472 29.70 -27.25 8.22
N ARG A 473 28.65 -26.59 8.73
CA ARG A 473 27.62 -27.18 9.60
C ARG A 473 26.22 -26.69 9.24
N ALA A 474 25.19 -27.48 9.55
CA ALA A 474 23.78 -27.13 9.33
C ALA A 474 23.17 -26.23 10.44
N SER A 475 23.93 -25.98 11.51
CA SER A 475 23.52 -25.16 12.64
C SER A 475 24.70 -24.39 13.22
N LEU A 476 24.39 -23.21 13.77
CA LEU A 476 25.35 -22.43 14.53
C LEU A 476 25.67 -23.15 15.85
N PRO A 477 26.95 -23.28 16.25
CA PRO A 477 27.32 -23.85 17.53
C PRO A 477 26.69 -23.10 18.70
N LYS A 478 26.32 -23.81 19.78
CA LYS A 478 25.88 -23.14 21.01
C LYS A 478 27.02 -22.25 21.56
N PRO A 479 26.69 -21.09 22.16
CA PRO A 479 27.64 -20.29 22.91
C PRO A 479 28.39 -21.14 23.94
N ALA A 480 29.71 -21.02 23.97
CA ALA A 480 30.61 -21.70 24.91
C ALA A 480 31.18 -20.71 25.93
N ALA A 481 31.76 -21.22 27.03
CA ALA A 481 32.29 -20.39 28.10
C ALA A 481 33.47 -19.48 27.69
N ALA A 482 34.13 -19.80 26.57
CA ALA A 482 35.22 -18.98 26.03
C ALA A 482 34.73 -17.87 25.08
N ASP A 483 33.46 -17.88 24.68
CA ASP A 483 32.86 -16.86 23.83
C ASP A 483 32.46 -15.62 24.65
N ASP A 484 32.33 -14.48 23.98
CA ASP A 484 31.68 -13.31 24.59
C ASP A 484 30.18 -13.60 24.77
N GLU A 485 29.72 -13.60 26.03
CA GLU A 485 28.35 -14.00 26.38
C GLU A 485 27.28 -13.15 25.68
N ALA A 486 27.49 -11.84 25.59
CA ALA A 486 26.51 -10.92 25.02
C ALA A 486 26.44 -11.06 23.50
N LEU A 487 27.60 -11.08 22.82
CA LEU A 487 27.68 -11.25 21.37
C LEU A 487 27.18 -12.62 20.95
N ALA A 488 27.60 -13.69 21.62
CA ALA A 488 27.23 -15.04 21.27
C ALA A 488 25.73 -15.33 21.47
N SER A 489 25.14 -14.84 22.57
CA SER A 489 23.70 -14.97 22.81
C SER A 489 22.86 -14.23 21.77
N ALA A 490 23.25 -12.98 21.45
CA ALA A 490 22.59 -12.18 20.42
C ALA A 490 22.71 -12.83 19.02
N ALA A 491 23.90 -13.31 18.66
CA ALA A 491 24.17 -13.99 17.41
C ALA A 491 23.38 -15.31 17.28
N TYR A 492 23.33 -16.14 18.33
CA TYR A 492 22.56 -17.38 18.33
C TYR A 492 21.05 -17.15 18.15
N SER A 493 20.51 -16.14 18.83
CA SER A 493 19.11 -15.71 18.66
C SER A 493 18.83 -15.20 17.24
N ARG A 494 19.74 -14.36 16.71
CA ARG A 494 19.66 -13.84 15.33
C ARG A 494 19.69 -14.96 14.30
N PHE A 495 20.55 -15.96 14.47
CA PHE A 495 20.61 -17.13 13.59
C PHE A 495 19.29 -17.91 13.55
N GLY A 496 18.68 -18.17 14.71
CA GLY A 496 17.39 -18.88 14.78
C GLY A 496 16.28 -18.14 14.03
N SER A 497 16.22 -16.81 14.19
CA SER A 497 15.26 -15.95 13.47
C SER A 497 15.55 -15.93 11.96
N PHE A 498 16.82 -15.74 11.58
CA PHE A 498 17.26 -15.74 10.18
C PHE A 498 16.90 -17.05 9.47
N LYS A 499 17.20 -18.20 10.09
CA LYS A 499 16.95 -19.53 9.49
C LYS A 499 15.48 -19.75 9.16
N LYS A 500 14.56 -19.26 10.00
CA LYS A 500 13.11 -19.33 9.73
C LYS A 500 12.72 -18.39 8.58
N LEU A 501 13.08 -17.11 8.70
CA LEU A 501 12.67 -16.08 7.74
C LEU A 501 13.21 -16.34 6.33
N VAL A 502 14.46 -16.81 6.20
CA VAL A 502 15.05 -17.07 4.89
C VAL A 502 14.40 -18.26 4.19
N GLN A 503 14.00 -19.31 4.93
CA GLN A 503 13.31 -20.46 4.33
C GLN A 503 11.89 -20.10 3.89
N GLU A 504 11.17 -19.30 4.68
CA GLU A 504 9.86 -18.75 4.27
C GLU A 504 10.01 -17.91 3.00
N ALA A 505 10.97 -16.97 2.98
CA ALA A 505 11.21 -16.13 1.82
C ALA A 505 11.64 -16.92 0.57
N ILE A 506 12.43 -17.98 0.70
CA ILE A 506 12.78 -18.86 -0.42
C ILE A 506 11.52 -19.48 -1.03
N VAL A 507 10.61 -20.00 -0.21
CA VAL A 507 9.36 -20.61 -0.71
C VAL A 507 8.51 -19.57 -1.43
N ASP A 508 8.31 -18.41 -0.82
CA ASP A 508 7.47 -17.35 -1.38
C ASP A 508 8.04 -16.82 -2.70
N GLU A 509 9.33 -16.49 -2.74
CA GLU A 509 9.97 -15.92 -3.92
C GLU A 509 10.17 -16.96 -5.04
N SER A 510 10.34 -18.25 -4.70
CA SER A 510 10.32 -19.33 -5.70
C SER A 510 8.96 -19.42 -6.38
N GLY A 511 7.86 -19.37 -5.60
CA GLY A 511 6.51 -19.35 -6.14
C GLY A 511 6.23 -18.11 -7.00
N ARG A 512 6.77 -16.94 -6.61
CA ARG A 512 6.65 -15.72 -7.42
C ARG A 512 7.39 -15.80 -8.75
N LEU A 513 8.60 -16.37 -8.77
CA LEU A 513 9.35 -16.59 -10.01
C LEU A 513 8.71 -17.64 -10.90
N GLU A 514 8.11 -18.70 -10.33
CA GLU A 514 7.31 -19.67 -11.09
C GLU A 514 6.09 -19.01 -11.73
N GLN A 515 5.36 -18.18 -10.97
CA GLN A 515 4.23 -17.42 -11.51
C GLN A 515 4.66 -16.42 -12.57
N ALA A 516 5.85 -15.81 -12.44
CA ALA A 516 6.40 -14.94 -13.47
C ALA A 516 6.72 -15.69 -14.77
N MET A 517 7.19 -16.94 -14.68
CA MET A 517 7.39 -17.81 -15.85
C MET A 517 6.05 -18.10 -16.55
N VAL A 518 5.03 -18.52 -15.79
CA VAL A 518 3.72 -18.96 -16.31
C VAL A 518 2.88 -17.79 -16.85
N SER A 519 2.93 -16.64 -16.20
CA SER A 519 2.24 -15.42 -16.65
C SER A 519 3.03 -14.63 -17.70
N GLU A 520 4.14 -15.18 -18.19
CA GLU A 520 5.00 -14.57 -19.19
C GLU A 520 5.48 -13.16 -18.82
N ARG A 521 5.72 -12.93 -17.52
CA ARG A 521 6.25 -11.66 -17.03
C ARG A 521 7.63 -11.40 -17.62
N ARG A 522 7.87 -10.13 -17.97
CA ARG A 522 9.14 -9.63 -18.49
C ARG A 522 9.65 -8.47 -17.65
N TRP A 523 10.97 -8.35 -17.61
CA TRP A 523 11.69 -7.20 -17.05
C TRP A 523 12.56 -6.60 -18.16
N ARG A 524 12.90 -5.32 -18.01
CA ARG A 524 14.09 -4.79 -18.67
C ARG A 524 15.33 -5.40 -18.01
N ALA A 525 16.37 -5.67 -18.78
CA ALA A 525 17.60 -6.30 -18.28
C ALA A 525 18.27 -5.47 -17.18
N ASP A 526 18.23 -4.13 -17.28
CA ASP A 526 18.73 -3.23 -16.23
C ASP A 526 17.99 -3.43 -14.89
N LYS A 527 16.66 -3.53 -14.94
CA LYS A 527 15.82 -3.78 -13.76
C LYS A 527 15.90 -5.21 -13.24
N GLN A 528 16.05 -6.20 -14.11
CA GLN A 528 16.30 -7.58 -13.68
C GLN A 528 17.62 -7.65 -12.91
N ARG A 529 18.67 -6.99 -13.41
CA ARG A 529 19.97 -6.95 -12.73
C ARG A 529 19.84 -6.31 -11.35
N GLU A 530 19.29 -5.10 -11.29
CA GLU A 530 19.11 -4.32 -10.06
C GLU A 530 18.23 -5.04 -9.02
N LEU A 531 17.10 -5.61 -9.44
CA LEU A 531 16.06 -6.09 -8.53
C LEU A 531 16.22 -7.58 -8.19
N ILE A 532 16.82 -8.37 -9.08
CA ILE A 532 16.86 -9.83 -8.95
C ILE A 532 18.30 -10.33 -8.84
N ILE A 533 19.17 -10.06 -9.83
CA ILE A 533 20.52 -10.66 -9.88
C ILE A 533 21.41 -10.15 -8.73
N GLU A 534 21.40 -8.84 -8.49
CA GLU A 534 22.22 -8.18 -7.46
C GLU A 534 21.59 -8.28 -6.06
N HIS A 535 20.33 -8.71 -5.97
CA HIS A 535 19.67 -8.84 -4.69
C HIS A 535 20.23 -10.04 -3.91
N PRO A 536 20.61 -9.89 -2.61
CA PRO A 536 21.27 -10.94 -1.83
C PRO A 536 20.56 -12.31 -1.80
N LEU A 537 19.23 -12.30 -1.66
CA LEU A 537 18.40 -13.51 -1.70
C LEU A 537 17.97 -13.93 -3.11
N LEU A 538 17.29 -13.05 -3.87
CA LEU A 538 16.78 -13.38 -5.20
C LEU A 538 17.89 -13.77 -6.18
N GLY A 539 19.09 -13.21 -6.05
CA GLY A 539 20.25 -13.59 -6.86
C GLY A 539 20.63 -15.06 -6.69
N GLN A 540 20.38 -15.64 -5.51
CA GLN A 540 20.56 -17.08 -5.29
C GLN A 540 19.53 -17.89 -6.07
N LEU A 541 18.27 -17.43 -6.13
CA LEU A 541 17.22 -18.11 -6.90
C LEU A 541 17.46 -17.97 -8.41
N ALA A 542 17.86 -16.79 -8.87
CA ALA A 542 18.07 -16.48 -10.27
C ALA A 542 19.16 -17.35 -10.93
N ARG A 543 20.24 -17.66 -10.20
CA ARG A 543 21.32 -18.56 -10.66
C ARG A 543 20.86 -20.00 -10.88
N ARG A 544 19.73 -20.39 -10.29
CA ARG A 544 19.15 -21.73 -10.36
C ARG A 544 17.99 -21.79 -11.37
N LEU A 545 17.91 -20.83 -12.27
CA LEU A 545 16.89 -20.76 -13.31
C LEU A 545 17.53 -20.45 -14.66
N VAL A 546 16.92 -20.96 -15.73
CA VAL A 546 17.21 -20.52 -17.09
C VAL A 546 16.35 -19.31 -17.42
N TRP A 547 16.97 -18.30 -18.01
CA TRP A 547 16.33 -17.07 -18.44
C TRP A 547 16.33 -17.00 -19.97
N ALA A 548 15.42 -16.21 -20.52
CA ALA A 548 15.32 -15.97 -21.96
C ALA A 548 15.30 -14.47 -22.24
N THR A 549 15.88 -14.07 -23.36
CA THR A 549 15.75 -12.73 -23.93
C THR A 549 14.62 -12.72 -24.95
N PHE A 550 13.88 -11.62 -25.03
CA PHE A 550 12.69 -11.51 -25.85
C PHE A 550 12.77 -10.29 -26.77
N GLY A 551 12.39 -10.50 -28.04
CA GLY A 551 12.17 -9.40 -28.98
C GLY A 551 10.83 -8.71 -28.71
N ALA A 552 10.59 -7.60 -29.41
CA ALA A 552 9.36 -6.80 -29.24
C ALA A 552 8.05 -7.56 -29.50
N GLY A 553 8.09 -8.61 -30.32
CA GLY A 553 6.93 -9.48 -30.60
C GLY A 553 6.76 -10.66 -29.64
N GLY A 554 7.55 -10.72 -28.56
CA GLY A 554 7.49 -11.81 -27.58
C GLY A 554 8.24 -13.07 -27.98
N GLN A 555 8.88 -13.10 -29.15
CA GLN A 555 9.72 -14.22 -29.57
C GLN A 555 11.01 -14.29 -28.74
N VAL A 556 11.44 -15.52 -28.42
CA VAL A 556 12.73 -15.80 -27.78
C VAL A 556 13.85 -15.45 -28.76
N THR A 557 14.85 -14.72 -28.29
CA THR A 557 16.02 -14.29 -29.07
C THR A 557 17.33 -14.91 -28.55
N GLY A 558 17.28 -15.53 -27.38
CA GLY A 558 18.42 -16.14 -26.71
C GLY A 558 18.01 -16.67 -25.34
N THR A 559 18.86 -17.50 -24.75
CA THR A 559 18.67 -18.10 -23.42
C THR A 559 19.97 -18.03 -22.65
N PHE A 560 19.90 -17.84 -21.33
CA PHE A 560 21.08 -17.70 -20.49
C PHE A 560 20.83 -18.17 -19.05
N ARG A 561 21.92 -18.48 -18.34
CA ARG A 561 21.97 -18.63 -16.87
C ARG A 561 22.69 -17.44 -16.25
N VAL A 562 22.48 -17.25 -14.95
CA VAL A 562 23.24 -16.29 -14.15
C VAL A 562 24.34 -17.05 -13.41
N ASP A 563 25.59 -16.62 -13.51
CA ASP A 563 26.72 -17.25 -12.83
C ASP A 563 26.93 -16.74 -11.39
N ALA A 564 27.89 -17.33 -10.66
CA ALA A 564 28.15 -17.04 -9.26
C ALA A 564 28.55 -15.57 -8.98
N ASP A 565 29.14 -14.89 -9.96
CA ASP A 565 29.52 -13.48 -9.90
C ASP A 565 28.47 -12.53 -10.51
N GLY A 566 27.36 -13.07 -11.03
CA GLY A 566 26.29 -12.30 -11.67
C GLY A 566 26.55 -11.97 -13.15
N THR A 567 27.58 -12.55 -13.76
CA THR A 567 27.72 -12.59 -15.22
C THR A 567 26.68 -13.53 -15.84
N LEU A 568 26.43 -13.38 -17.13
CA LEU A 568 25.43 -14.17 -17.85
C LEU A 568 26.16 -15.09 -18.82
N ALA A 569 25.74 -16.35 -18.90
CA ALA A 569 26.31 -17.33 -19.81
C ALA A 569 25.20 -18.03 -20.59
N ASP A 570 25.42 -18.32 -21.87
CA ASP A 570 24.48 -19.10 -22.68
C ASP A 570 24.63 -20.61 -22.46
N VAL A 571 24.00 -21.42 -23.33
CA VAL A 571 23.99 -22.88 -23.20
C VAL A 571 25.36 -23.51 -23.51
N GLU A 572 26.23 -22.80 -24.24
CA GLU A 572 27.60 -23.20 -24.56
C GLU A 572 28.61 -22.65 -23.53
N ASP A 573 28.10 -22.03 -22.46
CA ASP A 573 28.87 -21.36 -21.41
C ASP A 573 29.65 -20.12 -21.90
N GLU A 574 29.20 -19.51 -23.01
CA GLU A 574 29.77 -18.27 -23.55
C GLU A 574 29.14 -17.04 -22.88
N LEU A 575 29.95 -15.99 -22.68
CA LEU A 575 29.53 -14.75 -22.04
C LEU A 575 28.44 -14.03 -22.85
N VAL A 576 27.33 -13.71 -22.19
CA VAL A 576 26.20 -12.96 -22.76
C VAL A 576 26.19 -11.53 -22.24
N GLU A 577 26.21 -10.55 -23.14
CA GLU A 577 25.98 -9.14 -22.83
C GLU A 577 24.60 -8.69 -23.30
N LEU A 578 23.86 -8.01 -22.43
CA LEU A 578 22.51 -7.52 -22.73
C LEU A 578 22.48 -5.99 -22.69
N ALA A 579 21.82 -5.39 -23.68
CA ALA A 579 21.43 -3.98 -23.60
C ALA A 579 20.47 -3.78 -22.41
N GLY A 580 20.58 -2.65 -21.71
CA GLY A 580 19.80 -2.41 -20.49
C GLY A 580 18.28 -2.44 -20.70
N ASP A 581 17.82 -2.11 -21.91
CA ASP A 581 16.42 -2.14 -22.31
C ASP A 581 15.94 -3.46 -22.93
N ALA A 582 16.84 -4.45 -23.07
CA ALA A 582 16.46 -5.78 -23.53
C ALA A 582 15.41 -6.40 -22.61
N LEU A 583 14.42 -7.08 -23.18
CA LEU A 583 13.38 -7.76 -22.39
C LEU A 583 13.86 -9.15 -22.01
N VAL A 584 13.75 -9.47 -20.73
CA VAL A 584 14.17 -10.74 -20.15
C VAL A 584 13.07 -11.34 -19.29
N GLY A 585 13.05 -12.66 -19.16
CA GLY A 585 12.08 -13.37 -18.33
C GLY A 585 12.55 -14.77 -18.01
N VAL A 586 11.93 -15.39 -17.01
CA VAL A 586 12.20 -16.80 -16.68
C VAL A 586 11.73 -17.66 -17.85
N ALA A 587 12.60 -18.52 -18.38
CA ALA A 587 12.29 -19.33 -19.54
C ALA A 587 11.27 -20.43 -19.16
N HIS A 588 10.24 -20.62 -19.99
CA HIS A 588 9.36 -21.78 -19.90
C HIS A 588 9.96 -22.91 -20.78
N PRO A 589 9.71 -24.21 -20.53
CA PRO A 589 10.15 -25.28 -21.44
C PRO A 589 9.87 -25.03 -22.92
N LEU A 590 8.68 -24.48 -23.22
CA LEU A 590 8.27 -24.11 -24.59
C LEU A 590 9.13 -23.00 -25.22
N HIS A 591 9.77 -22.14 -24.41
CA HIS A 591 10.75 -21.17 -24.90
C HIS A 591 12.09 -21.83 -25.26
N LEU A 592 12.46 -22.90 -24.55
CA LEU A 592 13.75 -23.57 -24.70
C LEU A 592 13.75 -24.52 -25.91
N GLY A 593 12.64 -25.20 -26.18
CA GLY A 593 12.49 -26.08 -27.34
C GLY A 593 13.67 -27.06 -27.47
N GLY A 594 14.41 -26.98 -28.58
CA GLY A 594 15.52 -27.89 -28.87
C GLY A 594 16.70 -27.80 -27.88
N VAL A 595 16.89 -26.68 -27.17
CA VAL A 595 18.00 -26.53 -26.20
C VAL A 595 17.63 -26.94 -24.78
N LEU A 596 16.38 -27.39 -24.55
CA LEU A 596 15.92 -27.82 -23.21
C LEU A 596 16.81 -28.92 -22.60
N GLY A 597 17.19 -29.92 -23.40
CA GLY A 597 18.05 -31.02 -22.94
C GLY A 597 19.46 -30.56 -22.58
N ALA A 598 20.06 -29.71 -23.42
CA ALA A 598 21.39 -29.15 -23.18
C ALA A 598 21.42 -28.29 -21.90
N TRP A 599 20.39 -27.48 -21.65
CA TRP A 599 20.26 -26.76 -20.38
C TRP A 599 20.14 -27.71 -19.17
N GLY A 600 19.48 -28.85 -19.34
CA GLY A 600 19.42 -29.92 -18.33
C GLY A 600 20.80 -30.47 -17.97
N GLU A 601 21.66 -30.71 -18.98
CA GLU A 601 23.05 -31.15 -18.79
C GLU A 601 23.88 -30.08 -18.07
N VAL A 602 23.82 -28.82 -18.52
CA VAL A 602 24.52 -27.69 -17.87
C VAL A 602 24.15 -27.60 -16.38
N PHE A 603 22.85 -27.67 -16.05
CA PHE A 603 22.41 -27.59 -14.66
C PHE A 603 22.84 -28.79 -13.82
N ALA A 604 22.91 -29.98 -14.42
CA ALA A 604 23.42 -31.18 -13.76
C ALA A 604 24.94 -31.06 -13.48
N ASP A 605 25.72 -30.57 -14.44
CA ASP A 605 27.18 -30.41 -14.34
C ASP A 605 27.55 -29.42 -13.21
N TYR A 606 26.82 -28.31 -13.12
CA TYR A 606 26.97 -27.32 -12.06
C TYR A 606 26.25 -27.69 -10.75
N GLN A 607 25.58 -28.84 -10.68
CA GLN A 607 24.80 -29.33 -9.53
C GLN A 607 23.76 -28.33 -9.03
N LEU A 608 23.13 -27.60 -9.95
CA LEU A 608 22.15 -26.56 -9.67
C LEU A 608 20.75 -27.17 -9.54
N LEU A 609 20.21 -27.17 -8.33
CA LEU A 609 18.82 -27.57 -8.10
C LEU A 609 17.87 -26.39 -8.29
N GLN A 610 16.86 -26.59 -9.13
CA GLN A 610 15.89 -25.54 -9.44
C GLN A 610 14.93 -25.29 -8.27
N PRO A 611 14.56 -24.02 -8.00
CA PRO A 611 13.63 -23.69 -6.91
C PRO A 611 12.21 -24.19 -7.13
N PHE A 612 11.86 -24.50 -8.38
CA PHE A 612 10.63 -25.16 -8.83
C PHE A 612 10.94 -25.96 -10.10
N SER A 613 10.04 -26.86 -10.50
CA SER A 613 10.21 -27.63 -11.74
C SER A 613 10.09 -26.69 -12.95
N GLN A 614 11.23 -26.31 -13.53
CA GLN A 614 11.34 -25.52 -14.75
C GLN A 614 11.75 -26.41 -15.92
N LEU A 615 12.93 -27.04 -15.88
CA LEU A 615 13.45 -27.85 -17.00
C LEU A 615 12.72 -29.20 -17.13
N GLU A 616 12.31 -29.78 -16.00
CA GLU A 616 11.54 -31.04 -15.95
C GLU A 616 10.03 -30.81 -16.01
N ARG A 617 9.60 -29.56 -16.23
CA ARG A 617 8.18 -29.21 -16.21
C ARG A 617 7.49 -29.83 -17.41
N VAL A 618 6.41 -30.58 -17.15
CA VAL A 618 5.53 -31.09 -18.20
C VAL A 618 4.91 -29.91 -18.96
N SER A 619 5.13 -29.87 -20.27
CA SER A 619 4.58 -28.85 -21.16
C SER A 619 3.93 -29.49 -22.39
N PHE A 620 2.92 -28.81 -22.93
CA PHE A 620 2.17 -29.24 -24.10
C PHE A 620 2.41 -28.23 -25.22
N ASP A 621 3.26 -28.59 -26.19
CA ASP A 621 3.43 -27.79 -27.40
C ASP A 621 2.24 -27.98 -28.37
N ALA A 622 2.18 -27.16 -29.41
CA ALA A 622 1.09 -27.18 -30.40
C ALA A 622 0.96 -28.51 -31.17
N GLY A 623 2.03 -29.32 -31.24
CA GLY A 623 2.03 -30.63 -31.91
C GLY A 623 1.75 -31.80 -30.99
N SER A 624 1.65 -31.57 -29.68
CA SER A 624 1.48 -32.63 -28.68
C SER A 624 0.08 -33.25 -28.70
N GLU A 625 -0.01 -34.56 -28.42
CA GLU A 625 -1.29 -35.26 -28.30
C GLU A 625 -2.21 -34.63 -27.24
N GLY A 626 -1.64 -34.11 -26.15
CA GLY A 626 -2.40 -33.42 -25.11
C GLY A 626 -3.03 -32.12 -25.58
N MET A 627 -2.35 -31.34 -26.43
CA MET A 627 -2.92 -30.14 -27.04
C MET A 627 -4.03 -30.50 -28.04
N ALA A 628 -3.79 -31.53 -28.87
CA ALA A 628 -4.78 -32.01 -29.84
C ALA A 628 -6.05 -32.59 -29.16
N ALA A 629 -5.91 -33.22 -28.00
CA ALA A 629 -7.03 -33.74 -27.23
C ALA A 629 -7.83 -32.62 -26.52
N GLY A 630 -7.21 -31.48 -26.25
CA GLY A 630 -7.83 -30.33 -25.62
C GLY A 630 -8.41 -30.64 -24.24
N LEU A 631 -9.62 -30.10 -23.97
CA LEU A 631 -10.28 -30.22 -22.66
C LEU A 631 -11.13 -31.49 -22.54
N SER A 632 -11.47 -32.15 -23.65
CA SER A 632 -12.35 -33.31 -23.71
C SER A 632 -11.97 -34.47 -22.76
N PRO A 633 -10.68 -34.79 -22.54
CA PRO A 633 -10.30 -35.90 -21.66
C PRO A 633 -10.68 -35.71 -20.19
N PHE A 634 -10.96 -34.49 -19.74
CA PHE A 634 -11.19 -34.17 -18.32
C PHE A 634 -12.66 -34.19 -17.91
N TYR A 635 -13.60 -34.09 -18.85
CA TYR A 635 -15.03 -34.12 -18.53
C TYR A 635 -15.43 -35.48 -17.93
N GLY A 636 -16.22 -35.43 -16.87
CA GLY A 636 -16.69 -36.62 -16.15
C GLY A 636 -15.61 -37.30 -15.29
N ARG A 637 -14.41 -36.72 -15.15
CA ARG A 637 -13.39 -37.28 -14.24
C ARG A 637 -13.73 -36.97 -12.80
N THR A 638 -13.55 -37.97 -11.95
CA THR A 638 -13.57 -37.82 -10.49
C THR A 638 -12.20 -37.36 -10.00
N VAL A 639 -12.18 -36.31 -9.18
CA VAL A 639 -10.96 -35.70 -8.62
C VAL A 639 -11.10 -35.50 -7.11
N PRO A 640 -10.00 -35.57 -6.33
CA PRO A 640 -10.07 -35.30 -4.89
C PRO A 640 -10.42 -33.83 -4.60
N THR A 641 -11.35 -33.58 -3.68
CA THR A 641 -11.75 -32.22 -3.25
C THR A 641 -10.57 -31.39 -2.76
N GLY A 642 -9.59 -32.02 -2.10
CA GLY A 642 -8.37 -31.36 -1.66
C GLY A 642 -7.53 -30.75 -2.79
N LYS A 643 -7.56 -31.34 -4.00
CA LYS A 643 -6.86 -30.81 -5.19
C LYS A 643 -7.55 -29.56 -5.72
N LEU A 644 -8.88 -29.57 -5.80
CA LEU A 644 -9.67 -28.39 -6.18
C LEU A 644 -9.48 -27.23 -5.21
N LEU A 645 -9.38 -27.50 -3.90
CA LEU A 645 -9.06 -26.50 -2.88
C LEU A 645 -7.66 -25.90 -3.02
N GLY A 646 -6.79 -26.51 -3.83
CA GLY A 646 -5.47 -25.97 -4.19
C GLY A 646 -5.50 -24.93 -5.32
N LEU A 647 -6.55 -24.90 -6.16
CA LEU A 647 -6.65 -24.01 -7.32
C LEU A 647 -6.54 -22.50 -6.99
N PRO A 648 -7.03 -22.00 -5.83
CA PRO A 648 -6.80 -20.60 -5.45
C PRO A 648 -5.32 -20.19 -5.37
N LYS A 649 -4.42 -21.12 -5.04
CA LYS A 649 -2.96 -20.84 -5.04
C LYS A 649 -2.40 -20.65 -6.45
N LEU A 650 -3.13 -21.09 -7.47
CA LEU A 650 -2.80 -20.98 -8.89
C LEU A 650 -3.59 -19.85 -9.59
N GLY A 651 -4.22 -18.97 -8.81
CA GLY A 651 -4.93 -17.79 -9.32
C GLY A 651 -6.40 -18.02 -9.70
N TRP A 652 -7.00 -19.14 -9.28
CA TRP A 652 -8.42 -19.41 -9.54
C TRP A 652 -9.33 -18.85 -8.43
N ALA A 653 -10.37 -18.12 -8.80
CA ALA A 653 -11.41 -17.62 -7.93
C ALA A 653 -12.53 -18.65 -7.74
N LYS A 654 -13.07 -18.73 -6.51
CA LYS A 654 -14.23 -19.57 -6.19
C LYS A 654 -15.50 -18.96 -6.78
N GLY A 655 -16.36 -19.80 -7.32
CA GLY A 655 -17.70 -19.46 -7.79
C GLY A 655 -18.76 -20.24 -7.02
N TYR A 656 -19.82 -19.55 -6.62
CA TYR A 656 -20.85 -20.10 -5.74
C TYR A 656 -22.17 -20.28 -6.47
N GLY A 657 -22.84 -21.41 -6.23
CA GLY A 657 -24.18 -21.70 -6.73
C GLY A 657 -25.29 -21.25 -5.77
N SER A 658 -26.53 -21.61 -6.11
CA SER A 658 -27.70 -21.31 -5.28
C SER A 658 -27.62 -22.07 -3.95
N GLY A 659 -27.35 -21.35 -2.86
CA GLY A 659 -27.19 -21.93 -1.52
C GLY A 659 -25.80 -21.75 -0.89
N GLY A 660 -24.88 -21.05 -1.56
CA GLY A 660 -23.55 -20.73 -1.00
C GLY A 660 -22.55 -21.89 -1.02
N VAL A 661 -22.82 -22.93 -1.81
CA VAL A 661 -21.90 -24.03 -2.09
C VAL A 661 -20.98 -23.60 -3.23
N ASN A 662 -19.68 -23.90 -3.12
CA ASN A 662 -18.73 -23.66 -4.19
C ASN A 662 -18.87 -24.78 -5.24
N GLU A 663 -19.27 -24.43 -6.46
CA GLU A 663 -19.58 -25.38 -7.54
C GLU A 663 -18.65 -25.24 -8.73
N HIS A 664 -17.85 -24.16 -8.77
CA HIS A 664 -16.91 -23.95 -9.86
C HIS A 664 -15.77 -23.03 -9.45
N PHE A 665 -14.66 -23.14 -10.18
CA PHE A 665 -13.57 -22.17 -10.14
C PHE A 665 -13.49 -21.41 -11.45
N THR A 666 -13.17 -20.13 -11.40
CA THR A 666 -12.89 -19.31 -12.59
C THR A 666 -11.51 -18.67 -12.50
N ARG A 667 -10.83 -18.49 -13.62
CA ARG A 667 -9.60 -17.70 -13.70
C ARG A 667 -9.68 -16.77 -14.90
N THR A 668 -9.38 -15.49 -14.66
CA THR A 668 -9.20 -14.51 -15.73
C THR A 668 -7.76 -14.57 -16.23
N GLN A 669 -7.59 -14.82 -17.52
CA GLN A 669 -6.33 -14.86 -18.23
C GLN A 669 -5.86 -13.44 -18.64
N PRO A 670 -4.58 -13.27 -18.99
CA PRO A 670 -4.11 -12.07 -19.67
C PRO A 670 -4.99 -11.77 -20.90
N GLY A 671 -5.47 -10.52 -21.01
CA GLY A 671 -6.43 -10.11 -22.04
C GLY A 671 -7.91 -10.17 -21.64
N GLY A 672 -8.23 -10.62 -20.43
CA GLY A 672 -9.59 -10.57 -19.85
C GLY A 672 -10.43 -11.83 -20.05
N ASN A 673 -9.93 -12.78 -20.84
CA ASN A 673 -10.63 -14.04 -21.13
C ASN A 673 -10.75 -14.92 -19.89
N LYS A 674 -11.87 -15.64 -19.75
CA LYS A 674 -12.10 -16.52 -18.60
C LYS A 674 -11.96 -17.99 -18.95
N VAL A 675 -11.45 -18.74 -17.98
CA VAL A 675 -11.48 -20.20 -17.95
C VAL A 675 -12.24 -20.63 -16.70
N TRP A 676 -13.01 -21.71 -16.80
CA TRP A 676 -13.73 -22.27 -15.67
C TRP A 676 -13.59 -23.78 -15.58
N VAL A 677 -13.71 -24.26 -14.34
CA VAL A 677 -13.82 -25.68 -13.98
C VAL A 677 -15.02 -25.80 -13.04
N ALA A 678 -16.12 -26.34 -13.53
CA ALA A 678 -17.32 -26.64 -12.76
C ALA A 678 -17.35 -28.12 -12.38
N PHE A 679 -17.87 -28.40 -11.20
CA PHE A 679 -17.88 -29.72 -10.61
C PHE A 679 -19.09 -29.93 -9.70
N SER A 680 -19.50 -31.19 -9.57
CA SER A 680 -20.59 -31.62 -8.71
C SER A 680 -20.11 -32.70 -7.74
N PRO A 681 -20.77 -32.85 -6.57
CA PRO A 681 -21.95 -32.12 -6.08
C PRO A 681 -21.66 -30.73 -5.48
N GLY A 682 -20.40 -30.30 -5.40
CA GLY A 682 -19.98 -29.01 -4.85
C GLY A 682 -19.32 -29.10 -3.48
N ILE A 683 -18.67 -28.01 -3.07
CA ILE A 683 -17.87 -27.90 -1.83
C ILE A 683 -18.55 -26.96 -0.84
N ASN A 684 -18.97 -27.50 0.30
CA ASN A 684 -19.53 -26.73 1.41
C ASN A 684 -18.42 -25.94 2.13
N GLY A 685 -18.52 -24.60 2.17
CA GLY A 685 -17.51 -23.76 2.81
C GLY A 685 -17.30 -24.02 4.32
N ARG A 686 -18.30 -24.55 5.02
CA ARG A 686 -18.21 -24.89 6.46
C ARG A 686 -17.53 -26.23 6.71
N ASN A 687 -17.69 -27.18 5.79
CA ASN A 687 -17.05 -28.48 5.87
C ASN A 687 -16.53 -28.89 4.48
N PRO A 688 -15.39 -28.34 4.04
CA PRO A 688 -14.93 -28.52 2.66
C PRO A 688 -14.59 -29.96 2.29
N MET A 689 -14.35 -30.84 3.28
CA MET A 689 -14.01 -32.25 3.06
C MET A 689 -15.18 -33.20 3.35
N GLU A 690 -16.40 -32.68 3.54
CA GLU A 690 -17.62 -33.50 3.71
C GLU A 690 -17.79 -34.49 2.57
N ILE A 691 -17.46 -34.06 1.35
CA ILE A 691 -17.47 -34.86 0.14
C ILE A 691 -16.02 -34.91 -0.35
N PRO A 692 -15.32 -36.05 -0.22
CA PRO A 692 -13.88 -36.12 -0.46
C PRO A 692 -13.50 -36.09 -1.95
N GLU A 693 -14.46 -36.33 -2.84
CA GLU A 693 -14.27 -36.38 -4.29
C GLU A 693 -15.35 -35.56 -5.01
N GLN A 694 -15.00 -34.97 -6.14
CA GLN A 694 -15.90 -34.21 -7.01
C GLN A 694 -15.79 -34.72 -8.44
N THR A 695 -16.85 -34.61 -9.22
CA THR A 695 -16.85 -34.93 -10.65
C THR A 695 -16.74 -33.63 -11.44
N LEU A 696 -15.81 -33.55 -12.39
CA LEU A 696 -15.66 -32.39 -13.27
C LEU A 696 -16.76 -32.42 -14.35
N ASP A 697 -17.78 -31.58 -14.21
CA ASP A 697 -18.96 -31.62 -15.08
C ASP A 697 -18.77 -30.78 -16.34
N ASN A 698 -18.11 -29.62 -16.19
CA ASN A 698 -17.91 -28.68 -17.28
C ASN A 698 -16.62 -27.90 -17.10
N ILE A 699 -15.72 -28.03 -18.06
CA ILE A 699 -14.49 -27.25 -18.14
C ILE A 699 -14.58 -26.44 -19.43
N GLY A 700 -14.23 -25.17 -19.40
CA GLY A 700 -14.33 -24.37 -20.61
C GLY A 700 -13.55 -23.07 -20.54
N THR A 701 -13.43 -22.46 -21.70
CA THR A 701 -12.63 -21.28 -21.97
C THR A 701 -13.41 -20.36 -22.90
N GLU A 702 -13.24 -19.05 -22.77
CA GLU A 702 -13.87 -18.08 -23.71
C GLU A 702 -13.18 -18.06 -25.08
N LEU A 703 -11.90 -18.47 -25.14
CA LEU A 703 -11.12 -18.66 -26.37
C LEU A 703 -10.83 -20.14 -26.59
N ASP A 704 -10.65 -20.55 -27.84
CA ASP A 704 -10.09 -21.87 -28.15
C ASP A 704 -8.64 -21.93 -27.66
N LEU A 705 -8.15 -23.13 -27.28
CA LEU A 705 -6.77 -23.29 -26.79
C LEU A 705 -5.72 -22.79 -27.81
N GLU A 706 -6.00 -22.93 -29.10
CA GLU A 706 -5.15 -22.47 -30.20
C GLU A 706 -5.08 -20.93 -30.30
N GLN A 707 -6.07 -20.23 -29.76
CA GLN A 707 -6.13 -18.76 -29.73
C GLN A 707 -5.47 -18.17 -28.47
N MET A 708 -5.15 -19.01 -27.48
CA MET A 708 -4.40 -18.62 -26.29
C MET A 708 -2.90 -18.55 -26.57
N SER A 709 -2.14 -17.90 -25.68
CA SER A 709 -0.68 -18.05 -25.75
C SER A 709 -0.30 -19.53 -25.50
N PRO A 710 0.73 -20.07 -26.18
CA PRO A 710 1.12 -21.47 -26.03
C PRO A 710 1.42 -21.86 -24.58
N ILE A 711 1.99 -20.94 -23.79
CA ILE A 711 2.28 -21.18 -22.37
C ILE A 711 0.98 -21.24 -21.56
N VAL A 712 0.05 -20.31 -21.76
CA VAL A 712 -1.22 -20.30 -21.04
C VAL A 712 -2.02 -21.58 -21.33
N ALA A 713 -2.07 -22.03 -22.59
CA ALA A 713 -2.74 -23.28 -22.97
C ALA A 713 -2.05 -24.50 -22.34
N SER A 714 -0.72 -24.59 -22.45
CA SER A 714 0.08 -25.66 -21.85
C SER A 714 -0.11 -25.73 -20.33
N GLU A 715 -0.11 -24.59 -19.65
CA GLU A 715 -0.25 -24.52 -18.19
C GLU A 715 -1.65 -24.89 -17.73
N LEU A 716 -2.68 -24.49 -18.48
CA LEU A 716 -4.05 -24.95 -18.23
C LEU A 716 -4.15 -26.48 -18.32
N LEU A 717 -3.62 -27.07 -19.40
CA LEU A 717 -3.62 -28.53 -19.56
C LEU A 717 -2.82 -29.23 -18.46
N ARG A 718 -1.66 -28.69 -18.08
CA ARG A 718 -0.83 -29.21 -16.99
C ARG A 718 -1.59 -29.20 -15.67
N GLU A 719 -2.20 -28.07 -15.31
CA GLU A 719 -2.99 -27.93 -14.09
C GLU A 719 -4.15 -28.95 -14.05
N LEU A 720 -4.89 -29.11 -15.15
CA LEU A 720 -5.99 -30.08 -15.25
C LEU A 720 -5.50 -31.52 -15.11
N HIS A 721 -4.34 -31.87 -15.67
CA HIS A 721 -3.72 -33.18 -15.45
C HIS A 721 -3.37 -33.40 -13.97
N THR A 722 -2.91 -32.39 -13.24
CA THR A 722 -2.60 -32.52 -11.80
C THR A 722 -3.82 -32.71 -10.89
N LEU A 723 -5.02 -32.38 -11.37
CA LEU A 723 -6.27 -32.67 -10.65
C LEU A 723 -6.65 -34.15 -10.73
N ALA A 724 -6.26 -34.83 -11.81
CA ALA A 724 -6.64 -36.22 -12.09
C ALA A 724 -5.64 -37.28 -11.60
N VAL A 725 -4.52 -36.86 -10.99
CA VAL A 725 -3.48 -37.71 -10.37
C VAL A 725 -3.42 -37.42 -8.88
#